data_AF-A0A6N2YZ84-F1
#
_entry.id   AF-A0A6N2YZ84-F1
#
_cell.length_a   1.000
_cell.length_b   1.000
_cell.length_c   1.000
_cell.angle_alpha   90.00
_cell.angle_beta   90.00
_cell.angle_gamma   90.00
#
_symmetry.space_group_name_H-M   'P 1'
#
loop_
_entity.id
_entity.type
_entity.pdbx_description
1 polymer ?
#
loop_
_entity_poly.entity_id
_entity_poly.type
_entity_poly.pdbx_seq_one_letter_code
_entity_poly.pdbx_strand_id
1 'polypeptide(L)'
;MKKWLFKLSLVAMTFLLLPVQAVQACCGFIIGRQLTKDGTTLFGRTEDYPYYPNGGKHNKNYVVVDAKNYKEGDQLEDESNGFTYPHAASEMKYTATYDSARGDGSNGAFGEHGFNEAGVSMTSTVTAIPNKKVLKTDPLTENGIPEAAMLDVVLPRVKSAREGVEFLAKVIEEKGSAEGNVVVFADQKETWYMEILSGHQYVAVKVPEDKYAVFANTYYLGHVDLDDKENVIASKDVEKVAKESGNYKTDKDGNFHIAKSYGPEKYAEGDRSRTYAGITLLDPNSKVTYEDDEYELFRSPTDPNKKFTLEDAFAFQRNRFEHLNGRFVPDDQIGVKKQGDDGSNDTVRKDQYKYALGNENVIDAHVYQINPNLPKSFGGTLWLGMGPSRNTPYVPFYGNVKDTYKAFKPQTATYDPNSWYWTVWHIDQMAINNQDLFGKSIQNHWKALEEQLIIEQKVSDSKYAALKADEAAAKAVEDKVTEDALARSERLFKQFKQYESELSATLKEAGRTDDPYRASLPDDYKDPTESSKEETKPSTESSTEPSKEETKPSTESSTEPSKEETKPSTEPSKEETKPSTESSTEPSKEETKPSTESSTEPSKEETTPSTESSTEPSKEETKPSTESSTEPSKEETKPSTEASTEPSKEETTPSTESSTEPSKEETTPSSSTTIVPTNSNSVNTVGRPVLPTNSYILVDQATGIVLQNPDFAQGGYSLLVEVLKDVKELAGKDYKAYNIQLSNQNNPIHQISPTVVTIPVNGQKEVEAVYGIGENGQLESFQFQLNEDKSAVTFTTSHFSTYGVVYKSAAKIEEKKGEKKLPSTGQSISIATMVGGVLLTVFAFGYYIEKRRTH
;
A
#
# COMPACT_ATOMS: atom_id res chain seq x y z
N MET A 1 17.20 16.24 54.19
CA MET A 1 18.22 16.27 53.12
C MET A 1 18.41 14.92 52.43
N LYS A 2 19.13 13.90 52.98
CA LYS A 2 19.44 12.65 52.24
C LYS A 2 18.23 11.97 51.55
N LYS A 3 17.08 11.79 52.22
CA LYS A 3 15.87 11.20 51.60
C LYS A 3 15.22 12.05 50.50
N TRP A 4 15.47 13.36 50.46
CA TRP A 4 14.95 14.26 49.43
C TRP A 4 15.87 14.27 48.21
N LEU A 5 17.19 14.36 48.43
CA LEU A 5 18.22 14.17 47.40
C LEU A 5 18.13 12.78 46.73
N PHE A 6 17.80 11.72 47.48
CA PHE A 6 17.61 10.38 46.90
C PHE A 6 16.34 10.28 46.03
N LYS A 7 15.27 11.01 46.37
CA LYS A 7 14.06 11.10 45.53
C LYS A 7 14.28 11.95 44.28
N LEU A 8 14.97 13.09 44.40
CA LEU A 8 15.41 13.90 43.25
C LEU A 8 16.36 13.13 42.34
N SER A 9 17.29 12.36 42.92
CA SER A 9 18.16 11.45 42.17
C SER A 9 17.38 10.37 41.45
N LEU A 10 16.33 9.78 42.05
CA LEU A 10 15.48 8.81 41.38
C LEU A 10 14.72 9.44 40.21
N VAL A 11 14.04 10.57 40.44
CA VAL A 11 13.26 11.27 39.39
C VAL A 11 14.17 11.71 38.24
N ALA A 12 15.35 12.27 38.54
CA ALA A 12 16.34 12.59 37.51
C ALA A 12 16.85 11.35 36.76
N MET A 13 16.96 10.19 37.43
CA MET A 13 17.28 8.92 36.76
C MET A 13 16.13 8.40 35.91
N THR A 14 14.87 8.60 36.29
CA THR A 14 13.71 8.21 35.48
C THR A 14 13.64 9.05 34.20
N PHE A 15 13.87 10.37 34.27
CA PHE A 15 13.92 11.23 33.09
C PHE A 15 15.17 11.01 32.22
N LEU A 16 16.32 10.66 32.81
CA LEU A 16 17.52 10.23 32.05
C LEU A 16 17.44 8.81 31.47
N LEU A 17 16.33 8.08 31.70
CA LEU A 17 16.11 6.71 31.22
C LEU A 17 14.92 6.59 30.24
N LEU A 18 14.46 7.71 29.67
CA LEU A 18 13.67 7.71 28.46
C LEU A 18 14.60 7.94 27.25
N PRO A 19 15.21 6.90 26.68
CA PRO A 19 15.67 7.02 25.31
C PRO A 19 14.42 7.20 24.45
N VAL A 20 14.38 8.27 23.66
CA VAL A 20 13.59 8.28 22.43
C VAL A 20 14.15 7.13 21.58
N GLN A 21 13.44 6.00 21.56
CA GLN A 21 13.92 4.79 20.91
C GLN A 21 13.71 4.95 19.41
N ALA A 22 14.80 5.22 18.69
CA ALA A 22 14.78 5.51 17.27
C ALA A 22 14.76 4.21 16.44
N VAL A 23 13.77 4.05 15.57
CA VAL A 23 13.53 2.81 14.80
C VAL A 23 14.54 2.65 13.67
N GLN A 24 15.51 1.75 13.84
CA GLN A 24 16.54 1.49 12.83
C GLN A 24 16.14 0.46 11.75
N ALA A 25 14.85 0.28 11.50
CA ALA A 25 14.32 -0.83 10.69
C ALA A 25 13.34 -0.47 9.54
N CYS A 26 12.78 0.74 9.50
CA CYS A 26 11.92 1.20 8.39
C CYS A 26 12.68 1.28 7.05
N CYS A 27 12.07 0.90 5.92
CA CYS A 27 12.66 1.11 4.59
C CYS A 27 11.65 1.66 3.58
N GLY A 28 12.02 2.77 2.93
CA GLY A 28 11.19 3.50 1.99
C GLY A 28 11.63 3.40 0.52
N PHE A 29 10.70 3.71 -0.37
CA PHE A 29 10.93 3.81 -1.80
C PHE A 29 10.09 4.93 -2.41
N ILE A 30 10.54 5.43 -3.57
CA ILE A 30 9.76 6.30 -4.46
C ILE A 30 9.98 5.82 -5.90
N ILE A 31 8.94 5.82 -6.73
CA ILE A 31 9.01 5.57 -8.17
C ILE A 31 8.27 6.72 -8.86
N GLY A 32 9.01 7.56 -9.56
CA GLY A 32 8.49 8.68 -10.32
C GLY A 32 7.52 8.21 -11.42
N ARG A 33 6.50 9.04 -11.69
CA ARG A 33 5.40 8.68 -12.59
C ARG A 33 5.77 8.42 -14.05
N GLN A 34 6.94 8.87 -14.51
CA GLN A 34 7.43 8.53 -15.85
C GLN A 34 8.03 7.12 -15.89
N LEU A 35 8.29 6.48 -14.75
CA LEU A 35 8.74 5.09 -14.64
C LEU A 35 7.60 4.10 -14.34
N THR A 36 6.37 4.53 -14.07
CA THR A 36 5.24 3.61 -13.81
C THR A 36 4.47 3.26 -15.08
N LYS A 37 3.77 2.12 -15.07
CA LYS A 37 2.99 1.60 -16.21
C LYS A 37 1.69 2.38 -16.45
N ASP A 38 1.18 3.06 -15.43
CA ASP A 38 -0.11 3.77 -15.42
C ASP A 38 0.03 5.30 -15.34
N GLY A 39 1.24 5.84 -15.20
CA GLY A 39 1.49 7.28 -15.07
C GLY A 39 1.17 7.87 -13.69
N THR A 40 1.05 7.02 -12.66
CA THR A 40 0.92 7.44 -11.25
C THR A 40 2.28 7.51 -10.57
N THR A 41 2.47 8.36 -9.55
CA THR A 41 3.66 8.25 -8.68
C THR A 41 3.40 7.18 -7.63
N LEU A 42 4.35 6.27 -7.39
CA LEU A 42 4.28 5.31 -6.28
C LEU A 42 5.31 5.69 -5.21
N PHE A 43 4.94 5.73 -3.94
CA PHE A 43 5.90 5.85 -2.83
C PHE A 43 5.36 5.22 -1.54
N GLY A 44 6.24 4.96 -0.58
CA GLY A 44 5.85 4.47 0.73
C GLY A 44 7.01 3.83 1.48
N ARG A 45 6.74 3.23 2.64
CA ARG A 45 7.73 2.52 3.46
C ARG A 45 7.11 1.34 4.21
N THR A 46 7.98 0.48 4.74
CA THR A 46 7.64 -0.30 5.93
C THR A 46 7.83 0.58 7.18
N GLU A 47 6.94 0.41 8.15
CA GLU A 47 7.13 0.80 9.53
C GLU A 47 7.48 -0.46 10.33
N ASP A 48 8.49 -0.38 11.18
CA ASP A 48 9.07 -1.53 11.87
C ASP A 48 9.15 -1.26 13.39
N TYR A 49 8.88 -2.27 14.22
CA TYR A 49 8.96 -2.17 15.68
C TYR A 49 9.91 -3.24 16.25
N PRO A 50 11.24 -3.01 16.25
CA PRO A 50 12.24 -4.02 16.61
C PRO A 50 12.49 -4.17 18.12
N TYR A 51 11.59 -3.67 18.97
CA TYR A 51 11.84 -3.53 20.40
C TYR A 51 11.49 -4.78 21.21
N TYR A 52 12.52 -5.56 21.54
CA TYR A 52 12.42 -6.64 22.53
C TYR A 52 11.86 -6.12 23.87
N PRO A 53 10.92 -6.84 24.54
CA PRO A 53 10.43 -8.19 24.23
C PRO A 53 9.21 -8.27 23.30
N ASN A 54 8.86 -7.19 22.59
CA ASN A 54 7.64 -7.05 21.78
C ASN A 54 7.94 -6.85 20.28
N GLY A 55 9.03 -7.41 19.77
CA GLY A 55 9.46 -7.25 18.37
C GLY A 55 8.35 -7.65 17.38
N GLY A 56 7.88 -6.70 16.56
CA GLY A 56 6.78 -6.92 15.63
C GLY A 56 5.41 -7.22 16.28
N LYS A 57 5.22 -6.97 17.58
CA LYS A 57 3.97 -7.20 18.32
C LYS A 57 3.31 -5.89 18.75
N HIS A 58 3.16 -4.97 17.81
CA HIS A 58 2.73 -3.60 18.09
C HIS A 58 1.61 -3.17 17.15
N ASN A 59 0.39 -3.13 17.70
CA ASN A 59 -0.84 -2.96 16.94
C ASN A 59 -1.02 -1.52 16.45
N LYS A 60 -1.43 -1.38 15.18
CA LYS A 60 -1.66 -0.10 14.51
C LYS A 60 -3.14 0.16 14.27
N ASN A 61 -3.51 1.43 14.18
CA ASN A 61 -4.88 1.87 13.93
C ASN A 61 -4.97 2.86 12.76
N TYR A 62 -5.54 2.43 11.65
CA TYR A 62 -5.90 3.32 10.55
C TYR A 62 -7.21 4.06 10.86
N VAL A 63 -7.16 5.39 11.00
CA VAL A 63 -8.30 6.23 11.41
C VAL A 63 -8.42 7.49 10.55
N VAL A 64 -9.57 8.15 10.65
CA VAL A 64 -9.78 9.53 10.20
C VAL A 64 -9.77 10.44 11.41
N VAL A 65 -9.00 11.53 11.34
CA VAL A 65 -9.03 12.65 12.28
C VAL A 65 -9.86 13.76 11.65
N ASP A 66 -10.94 14.14 12.34
CA ASP A 66 -11.87 15.17 11.86
C ASP A 66 -11.23 16.56 11.78
N ALA A 67 -11.68 17.35 10.80
CA ALA A 67 -11.36 18.78 10.71
C ALA A 67 -11.83 19.51 11.98
N LYS A 68 -11.00 20.39 12.52
CA LYS A 68 -11.24 21.01 13.83
C LYS A 68 -10.80 22.47 13.86
N ASN A 69 -11.62 23.29 14.54
CA ASN A 69 -11.29 24.67 14.84
C ASN A 69 -10.77 24.78 16.27
N TYR A 70 -9.74 25.60 16.45
CA TYR A 70 -9.05 25.81 17.71
C TYR A 70 -9.14 27.26 18.15
N LYS A 71 -9.01 27.51 19.46
CA LYS A 71 -8.93 28.86 20.00
C LYS A 71 -7.50 29.39 19.85
N GLU A 72 -7.38 30.71 19.79
CA GLU A 72 -6.08 31.36 19.83
C GLU A 72 -5.32 30.96 21.11
N GLY A 73 -4.11 30.42 20.94
CA GLY A 73 -3.26 29.95 22.04
C GLY A 73 -3.38 28.46 22.36
N ASP A 74 -4.36 27.72 21.84
CA ASP A 74 -4.41 26.26 21.99
C ASP A 74 -3.12 25.62 21.43
N GLN A 75 -2.53 24.68 22.16
CA GLN A 75 -1.31 23.97 21.78
C GLN A 75 -1.60 22.50 21.48
N LEU A 76 -0.91 21.97 20.47
CA LEU A 76 -0.59 20.54 20.38
C LEU A 76 0.55 20.27 21.37
N GLU A 77 0.45 19.17 22.11
CA GLU A 77 1.48 18.66 23.03
C GLU A 77 1.70 17.18 22.72
N ASP A 78 2.96 16.77 22.54
CA ASP A 78 3.33 15.38 22.34
C ASP A 78 3.68 14.69 23.67
N GLU A 79 3.07 13.53 23.91
CA GLU A 79 3.23 12.78 25.16
C GLU A 79 4.61 12.09 25.30
N SER A 80 5.38 11.92 24.21
CA SER A 80 6.67 11.21 24.24
C SER A 80 7.85 12.07 24.71
N ASN A 81 7.91 13.34 24.28
CA ASN A 81 9.02 14.25 24.63
C ASN A 81 8.58 15.66 25.09
N GLY A 82 7.27 15.94 25.20
CA GLY A 82 6.77 17.25 25.60
C GLY A 82 7.02 18.34 24.55
N PHE A 83 7.20 17.99 23.28
CA PHE A 83 7.17 18.94 22.17
C PHE A 83 5.83 19.66 22.14
N THR A 84 5.85 20.97 21.90
CA THR A 84 4.64 21.80 21.80
C THR A 84 4.65 22.72 20.60
N TYR A 85 3.51 22.80 19.90
CA TYR A 85 3.32 23.70 18.77
C TYR A 85 1.89 24.30 18.78
N PRO A 86 1.70 25.59 18.44
CA PRO A 86 0.37 26.18 18.39
C PRO A 86 -0.50 25.53 17.33
N HIS A 87 -1.76 25.26 17.67
CA HIS A 87 -2.76 24.89 16.68
C HIS A 87 -3.02 26.05 15.71
N ALA A 88 -3.31 25.73 14.46
CA ALA A 88 -3.87 26.68 13.52
C ALA A 88 -5.34 26.92 13.86
N ALA A 89 -5.87 28.12 13.56
CA ALA A 89 -7.27 28.47 13.87
C ALA A 89 -8.30 27.49 13.26
N SER A 90 -7.94 26.85 12.15
CA SER A 90 -8.68 25.75 11.53
C SER A 90 -7.69 24.75 10.96
N GLU A 91 -7.90 23.47 11.28
CA GLU A 91 -7.07 22.33 10.87
C GLU A 91 -7.91 21.34 10.07
N MET A 92 -7.34 20.89 8.96
CA MET A 92 -8.04 20.06 7.96
C MET A 92 -8.22 18.62 8.45
N LYS A 93 -9.24 17.94 7.91
CA LYS A 93 -9.44 16.50 8.09
C LYS A 93 -8.27 15.74 7.45
N TYR A 94 -7.75 14.71 8.12
CA TYR A 94 -6.73 13.82 7.59
C TYR A 94 -6.92 12.37 8.03
N THR A 95 -6.30 11.43 7.32
CA THR A 95 -6.14 10.03 7.75
C THR A 95 -4.81 9.86 8.48
N ALA A 96 -4.74 8.93 9.41
CA ALA A 96 -3.51 8.60 10.15
C ALA A 96 -3.46 7.09 10.47
N THR A 97 -2.26 6.53 10.61
CA THR A 97 -2.02 5.13 11.00
C THR A 97 -1.31 5.12 12.34
N TYR A 98 -2.07 5.35 13.40
CA TYR A 98 -1.56 5.56 14.75
C TYR A 98 -1.06 4.28 15.43
N ASP A 99 -0.15 4.42 16.39
CA ASP A 99 0.11 3.41 17.41
C ASP A 99 -1.13 3.16 18.28
N SER A 100 -1.48 1.90 18.52
CA SER A 100 -2.62 1.56 19.39
C SER A 100 -2.43 2.01 20.84
N ALA A 101 -1.19 1.98 21.34
CA ALA A 101 -0.82 2.42 22.68
C ALA A 101 -0.50 3.92 22.68
N ARG A 102 -1.54 4.77 22.70
CA ARG A 102 -1.46 6.25 22.71
C ARG A 102 -2.57 6.90 23.54
N GLY A 103 -2.33 8.13 24.02
CA GLY A 103 -3.35 8.95 24.69
C GLY A 103 -3.62 8.56 26.15
N ASP A 104 -2.70 7.82 26.76
CA ASP A 104 -2.67 7.52 28.19
C ASP A 104 -1.51 8.21 28.94
N GLY A 105 -0.74 9.06 28.23
CA GLY A 105 0.44 9.74 28.75
C GLY A 105 1.70 8.88 28.84
N SER A 106 1.72 7.67 28.25
CA SER A 106 2.87 6.76 28.29
C SER A 106 3.71 6.72 27.01
N ASN A 107 3.11 7.07 25.86
CA ASN A 107 3.69 7.00 24.52
C ASN A 107 3.18 8.16 23.66
N GLY A 108 3.97 8.58 22.67
CA GLY A 108 3.54 9.52 21.64
C GLY A 108 2.46 8.94 20.71
N ALA A 109 1.89 9.78 19.85
CA ALA A 109 0.78 9.36 18.99
C ALA A 109 1.22 8.41 17.86
N PHE A 110 2.38 8.70 17.24
CA PHE A 110 2.93 7.98 16.07
C PHE A 110 1.90 7.86 14.95
N GLY A 111 1.48 9.00 14.39
CA GLY A 111 0.50 9.04 13.28
C GLY A 111 1.02 8.47 11.96
N GLU A 112 2.35 8.41 11.80
CA GLU A 112 3.11 7.77 10.73
C GLU A 112 2.90 8.26 9.29
N HIS A 113 1.69 8.16 8.76
CA HIS A 113 1.39 8.51 7.38
C HIS A 113 -0.09 8.80 7.17
N GLY A 114 -0.40 9.66 6.20
CA GLY A 114 -1.77 10.10 5.96
C GLY A 114 -2.02 10.79 4.62
N PHE A 115 -3.30 10.98 4.30
CA PHE A 115 -3.80 11.97 3.35
C PHE A 115 -4.58 13.05 4.10
N ASN A 116 -4.52 14.31 3.68
CA ASN A 116 -5.48 15.34 4.09
C ASN A 116 -6.56 15.61 3.03
N GLU A 117 -7.61 16.34 3.40
CA GLU A 117 -8.71 16.71 2.48
C GLU A 117 -8.30 17.64 1.33
N ALA A 118 -7.11 18.24 1.39
CA ALA A 118 -6.50 18.96 0.28
C ALA A 118 -5.74 18.04 -0.69
N GLY A 119 -5.75 16.71 -0.49
CA GLY A 119 -5.10 15.73 -1.36
C GLY A 119 -3.57 15.68 -1.23
N VAL A 120 -3.02 16.26 -0.16
CA VAL A 120 -1.61 16.08 0.20
C VAL A 120 -1.46 14.76 0.95
N SER A 121 -0.40 14.02 0.65
CA SER A 121 0.02 12.83 1.36
C SER A 121 1.39 13.04 2.00
N MET A 122 1.60 12.38 3.14
CA MET A 122 2.83 12.45 3.93
C MET A 122 3.13 11.06 4.49
N THR A 123 4.41 10.70 4.53
CA THR A 123 4.91 9.60 5.37
C THR A 123 6.15 10.05 6.13
N SER A 124 6.09 9.88 7.44
CA SER A 124 7.06 10.29 8.46
C SER A 124 7.18 9.16 9.49
N THR A 125 8.28 8.41 9.58
CA THR A 125 9.58 8.65 8.91
C THR A 125 10.30 7.36 8.49
N VAL A 126 11.45 7.54 7.84
CA VAL A 126 12.55 6.57 7.90
C VAL A 126 13.67 7.22 8.71
N THR A 127 13.89 6.77 9.94
CA THR A 127 14.94 7.31 10.84
C THR A 127 16.32 7.32 10.18
N ALA A 128 17.09 8.40 10.32
CA ALA A 128 18.45 8.50 9.80
C ALA A 128 19.37 9.21 10.82
N ILE A 129 20.43 8.55 11.28
CA ILE A 129 21.17 9.03 12.47
C ILE A 129 22.32 9.99 12.07
N PRO A 130 22.34 11.24 12.59
CA PRO A 130 23.47 12.16 12.39
C PRO A 130 24.74 11.68 13.10
N ASN A 131 25.91 11.95 12.51
CA ASN A 131 27.16 11.57 13.13
C ASN A 131 27.52 12.44 14.36
N LYS A 132 28.31 11.84 15.25
CA LYS A 132 28.77 12.42 16.53
C LYS A 132 29.66 13.68 16.41
N LYS A 133 30.04 14.11 15.21
CA LYS A 133 30.72 15.40 15.01
C LYS A 133 29.70 16.50 14.76
N VAL A 134 28.76 16.30 13.83
CA VAL A 134 27.67 17.24 13.59
C VAL A 134 26.86 17.49 14.85
N LEU A 135 26.51 16.43 15.60
CA LEU A 135 25.77 16.55 16.87
C LEU A 135 26.50 17.33 17.99
N LYS A 136 27.76 17.72 17.80
CA LYS A 136 28.47 18.64 18.71
C LYS A 136 28.38 20.10 18.27
N THR A 137 28.11 20.34 16.99
CA THR A 137 27.96 21.67 16.39
C THR A 137 26.49 22.08 16.40
N ASP A 138 25.60 21.15 16.03
CA ASP A 138 24.14 21.31 16.03
C ASP A 138 23.51 20.05 16.65
N PRO A 139 23.39 19.98 17.99
CA PRO A 139 22.76 18.87 18.69
C PRO A 139 21.26 18.76 18.35
N LEU A 140 20.72 17.55 18.44
CA LEU A 140 19.26 17.34 18.44
C LEU A 140 18.63 18.03 19.67
N THR A 141 17.44 18.59 19.49
CA THR A 141 16.72 19.32 20.55
C THR A 141 15.80 18.35 21.29
N GLU A 142 16.01 18.16 22.60
CA GLU A 142 15.27 17.20 23.45
C GLU A 142 13.74 17.30 23.28
N ASN A 143 13.21 18.53 23.34
CA ASN A 143 11.79 18.86 23.12
C ASN A 143 11.54 19.45 21.71
N GLY A 144 12.39 19.10 20.73
CA GLY A 144 12.19 19.39 19.31
C GLY A 144 11.16 18.44 18.69
N ILE A 145 10.79 18.63 17.43
CA ILE A 145 9.78 17.78 16.77
C ILE A 145 10.28 16.33 16.66
N PRO A 146 9.57 15.33 17.24
CA PRO A 146 9.84 13.90 17.08
C PRO A 146 9.03 13.30 15.92
N GLU A 147 9.34 12.08 15.50
CA GLU A 147 8.52 11.26 14.59
C GLU A 147 7.07 11.18 15.09
N ALA A 148 6.88 10.92 16.39
CA ALA A 148 5.58 10.68 17.03
C ALA A 148 4.50 11.76 16.76
N ALA A 149 4.91 13.02 16.62
CA ALA A 149 4.04 14.17 16.41
C ALA A 149 4.06 14.72 14.97
N MET A 150 4.96 14.24 14.12
CA MET A 150 5.32 14.92 12.88
C MET A 150 4.15 15.02 11.89
N LEU A 151 3.37 13.95 11.76
CA LEU A 151 2.16 13.93 10.92
C LEU A 151 1.12 14.94 11.43
N ASP A 152 0.79 14.87 12.72
CA ASP A 152 -0.27 15.66 13.35
C ASP A 152 0.06 17.16 13.40
N VAL A 153 1.36 17.50 13.38
CA VAL A 153 1.88 18.87 13.29
C VAL A 153 1.87 19.40 11.86
N VAL A 154 2.18 18.60 10.84
CA VAL A 154 2.33 19.10 9.47
C VAL A 154 1.08 18.89 8.62
N LEU A 155 0.59 17.66 8.52
CA LEU A 155 -0.39 17.25 7.52
C LEU A 155 -1.73 18.01 7.56
N PRO A 156 -2.37 18.30 8.71
CA PRO A 156 -3.64 19.05 8.72
C PRO A 156 -3.51 20.54 8.39
N ARG A 157 -2.29 21.07 8.17
CA ARG A 157 -2.04 22.51 7.98
C ARG A 157 -1.65 22.90 6.55
N VAL A 158 -1.38 21.94 5.65
CA VAL A 158 -0.71 22.19 4.34
C VAL A 158 -1.53 21.74 3.12
N LYS A 159 -1.51 22.50 2.02
CA LYS A 159 -2.40 22.31 0.84
C LYS A 159 -1.65 21.91 -0.45
N SER A 160 -0.33 21.71 -0.35
CA SER A 160 0.56 21.13 -1.35
C SER A 160 1.73 20.38 -0.69
N ALA A 161 2.41 19.51 -1.43
CA ALA A 161 3.58 18.79 -0.95
C ALA A 161 4.76 19.73 -0.60
N ARG A 162 4.98 20.77 -1.43
CA ARG A 162 6.00 21.80 -1.19
C ARG A 162 5.72 22.61 0.07
N GLU A 163 4.45 22.96 0.33
CA GLU A 163 4.02 23.59 1.58
C GLU A 163 4.22 22.67 2.79
N GLY A 164 4.08 21.35 2.63
CA GLY A 164 4.45 20.34 3.63
C GLY A 164 5.93 20.43 4.04
N VAL A 165 6.82 20.48 3.04
CA VAL A 165 8.27 20.68 3.25
C VAL A 165 8.56 22.03 3.90
N GLU A 166 8.00 23.13 3.38
CA GLU A 166 8.22 24.49 3.90
C GLU A 166 7.72 24.64 5.34
N PHE A 167 6.60 23.99 5.70
CA PHE A 167 6.06 24.01 7.05
C PHE A 167 6.90 23.17 8.02
N LEU A 168 7.30 21.95 7.65
CA LEU A 168 8.18 21.13 8.48
C LEU A 168 9.55 21.81 8.69
N ALA A 169 10.13 22.37 7.62
CA ALA A 169 11.33 23.20 7.67
C ALA A 169 11.19 24.36 8.68
N LYS A 170 10.08 25.11 8.63
CA LYS A 170 9.78 26.17 9.60
C LYS A 170 9.72 25.66 11.03
N VAL A 171 9.08 24.53 11.29
CA VAL A 171 9.00 23.95 12.64
C VAL A 171 10.39 23.57 13.16
N ILE A 172 11.24 23.00 12.30
CA ILE A 172 12.63 22.67 12.63
C ILE A 172 13.46 23.95 12.89
N GLU A 173 13.26 25.03 12.13
CA GLU A 173 13.91 26.32 12.41
C GLU A 173 13.44 26.95 13.74
N GLU A 174 12.16 26.80 14.11
CA GLU A 174 11.56 27.41 15.31
C GLU A 174 11.77 26.60 16.60
N LYS A 175 11.88 25.26 16.50
CA LYS A 175 11.84 24.33 17.65
C LYS A 175 12.99 23.32 17.67
N GLY A 176 13.70 23.16 16.55
CA GLY A 176 14.58 22.03 16.29
C GLY A 176 13.82 20.71 16.14
N SER A 177 14.54 19.65 15.78
CA SER A 177 14.07 18.27 15.79
C SER A 177 14.77 17.45 16.88
N ALA A 178 14.02 16.51 17.47
CA ALA A 178 14.53 15.56 18.45
C ALA A 178 15.33 14.41 17.81
N GLU A 179 15.19 14.23 16.50
CA GLU A 179 15.66 13.07 15.75
C GLU A 179 16.24 13.48 14.39
N GLY A 180 17.10 12.64 13.81
CA GLY A 180 17.39 12.71 12.38
C GLY A 180 16.50 11.72 11.65
N ASN A 181 15.83 12.17 10.58
CA ASN A 181 14.71 11.46 9.96
C ASN A 181 14.62 11.78 8.45
N VAL A 182 14.01 10.87 7.69
CA VAL A 182 13.66 11.07 6.28
C VAL A 182 12.14 11.11 6.14
N VAL A 183 11.63 12.10 5.39
CA VAL A 183 10.20 12.37 5.22
C VAL A 183 9.88 12.49 3.73
N VAL A 184 8.74 11.95 3.30
CA VAL A 184 8.26 12.11 1.92
C VAL A 184 6.87 12.75 1.91
N PHE A 185 6.73 13.78 1.09
CA PHE A 185 5.47 14.47 0.81
C PHE A 185 5.10 14.30 -0.65
N ALA A 186 3.82 14.10 -0.96
CA ALA A 186 3.34 14.10 -2.34
C ALA A 186 1.94 14.69 -2.50
N ASP A 187 1.72 15.36 -3.62
CA ASP A 187 0.40 15.71 -4.14
C ASP A 187 0.34 15.37 -5.64
N GLN A 188 -0.81 15.63 -6.27
CA GLN A 188 -1.02 15.31 -7.69
C GLN A 188 -0.03 15.98 -8.65
N LYS A 189 0.63 17.07 -8.25
CA LYS A 189 1.63 17.77 -9.09
C LYS A 189 3.02 17.21 -8.86
N GLU A 190 3.44 17.03 -7.62
CA GLU A 190 4.84 16.79 -7.28
C GLU A 190 5.06 15.93 -6.02
N THR A 191 6.27 15.42 -5.88
CA THR A 191 6.72 14.62 -4.75
C THR A 191 8.05 15.18 -4.26
N TRP A 192 8.23 15.25 -2.95
CA TRP A 192 9.41 15.81 -2.29
C TRP A 192 9.98 14.81 -1.29
N TYR A 193 11.30 14.71 -1.26
CA TYR A 193 12.08 13.90 -0.32
C TYR A 193 12.90 14.83 0.56
N MET A 194 12.79 14.70 1.88
CA MET A 194 13.44 15.56 2.87
C MET A 194 14.27 14.75 3.85
N GLU A 195 15.53 15.15 4.05
CA GLU A 195 16.40 14.66 5.12
C GLU A 195 16.49 15.73 6.22
N ILE A 196 16.13 15.35 7.45
CA ILE A 196 16.41 16.10 8.69
C ILE A 196 17.79 15.62 9.17
N LEU A 197 18.78 16.49 9.07
CA LEU A 197 20.20 16.16 9.10
C LEU A 197 20.85 16.34 10.48
N SER A 198 20.28 17.22 11.31
CA SER A 198 20.68 17.48 12.71
C SER A 198 19.58 18.31 13.38
N GLY A 199 19.83 18.89 14.56
CA GLY A 199 18.81 19.62 15.33
C GLY A 199 18.06 20.70 14.53
N HIS A 200 18.77 21.46 13.69
CA HIS A 200 18.20 22.56 12.92
C HIS A 200 18.57 22.54 11.43
N GLN A 201 19.31 21.53 10.95
CA GLN A 201 19.70 21.42 9.54
C GLN A 201 18.85 20.39 8.80
N TYR A 202 18.47 20.73 7.57
CA TYR A 202 17.68 19.88 6.69
C TYR A 202 17.96 20.21 5.22
N VAL A 203 17.76 19.23 4.34
CA VAL A 203 17.70 19.44 2.89
C VAL A 203 16.55 18.63 2.32
N ALA A 204 15.72 19.27 1.52
CA ALA A 204 14.64 18.66 0.77
C ALA A 204 14.81 18.93 -0.73
N VAL A 205 14.48 17.92 -1.52
CA VAL A 205 14.59 17.92 -2.98
C VAL A 205 13.31 17.42 -3.61
N LYS A 206 12.91 18.05 -4.71
CA LYS A 206 11.82 17.58 -5.56
C LYS A 206 12.28 16.32 -6.29
N VAL A 207 11.46 15.26 -6.22
CA VAL A 207 11.76 13.98 -6.83
C VAL A 207 11.61 14.09 -8.36
N PRO A 208 12.64 13.75 -9.15
CA PRO A 208 12.52 13.73 -10.59
C PRO A 208 11.60 12.57 -11.04
N GLU A 209 10.65 12.85 -11.92
CA GLU A 209 9.62 11.87 -12.30
C GLU A 209 10.16 10.68 -13.12
N ASP A 210 11.36 10.77 -13.68
CA ASP A 210 12.07 9.71 -14.44
C ASP A 210 13.01 8.85 -13.59
N LYS A 211 12.95 8.97 -12.26
CA LYS A 211 13.81 8.27 -11.30
C LYS A 211 13.02 7.42 -10.32
N TYR A 212 13.67 6.39 -9.79
CA TYR A 212 13.25 5.70 -8.58
C TYR A 212 14.28 5.92 -7.47
N ALA A 213 13.85 5.73 -6.23
CA ALA A 213 14.68 5.82 -5.03
C ALA A 213 14.37 4.64 -4.09
N VAL A 214 15.40 4.22 -3.37
CA VAL A 214 15.34 3.19 -2.31
C VAL A 214 16.20 3.71 -1.16
N PHE A 215 15.62 3.82 0.04
CA PHE A 215 16.28 4.38 1.20
C PHE A 215 15.93 3.61 2.49
N ALA A 216 16.95 3.22 3.23
CA ALA A 216 16.87 2.61 4.56
C ALA A 216 17.28 3.66 5.62
N ASN A 217 17.73 3.25 6.81
CA ASN A 217 17.83 4.14 7.98
C ASN A 217 19.10 5.01 8.04
N THR A 218 19.38 5.72 6.95
CA THR A 218 20.57 6.56 6.75
C THR A 218 20.28 7.66 5.72
N TYR A 219 21.22 8.57 5.53
CA TYR A 219 21.15 9.63 4.51
C TYR A 219 21.71 9.17 3.15
N TYR A 220 21.15 9.74 2.09
CA TYR A 220 21.40 9.42 0.68
C TYR A 220 21.61 10.66 -0.21
N LEU A 221 21.30 11.87 0.25
CA LEU A 221 21.55 13.08 -0.55
C LEU A 221 23.04 13.25 -0.87
N GLY A 222 23.32 13.27 -2.17
CA GLY A 222 24.65 13.48 -2.74
C GLY A 222 25.08 14.94 -2.70
N HIS A 223 25.51 15.44 -3.85
CA HIS A 223 25.54 16.88 -4.13
C HIS A 223 24.14 17.37 -4.52
N VAL A 224 23.78 18.57 -4.04
CA VAL A 224 22.54 19.29 -4.34
C VAL A 224 22.92 20.76 -4.59
N ASP A 225 22.32 21.37 -5.61
CA ASP A 225 22.44 22.80 -5.85
C ASP A 225 21.57 23.57 -4.84
N LEU A 226 22.21 24.19 -3.85
CA LEU A 226 21.52 24.94 -2.80
C LEU A 226 20.98 26.31 -3.30
N ASP A 227 21.35 26.73 -4.51
CA ASP A 227 20.84 27.94 -5.15
C ASP A 227 19.58 27.71 -6.00
N ASP A 228 19.24 26.46 -6.34
CA ASP A 228 17.94 26.11 -6.93
C ASP A 228 16.80 26.42 -5.94
N LYS A 229 15.82 27.23 -6.36
CA LYS A 229 14.65 27.61 -5.54
C LYS A 229 13.35 26.93 -6.00
N GLU A 230 13.38 26.23 -7.13
CA GLU A 230 12.26 25.47 -7.66
C GLU A 230 12.26 24.04 -7.09
N ASN A 231 13.42 23.37 -7.12
CA ASN A 231 13.55 21.94 -6.80
C ASN A 231 14.25 21.65 -5.46
N VAL A 232 14.75 22.67 -4.75
CA VAL A 232 15.48 22.50 -3.48
C VAL A 232 14.96 23.45 -2.41
N ILE A 233 14.80 22.93 -1.20
CA ILE A 233 14.49 23.68 0.02
C ILE A 233 15.46 23.20 1.11
N ALA A 234 16.33 24.07 1.61
CA ALA A 234 17.41 23.70 2.52
C ALA A 234 17.62 24.74 3.63
N SER A 235 18.12 24.29 4.79
CA SER A 235 18.53 25.19 5.86
C SER A 235 19.75 26.01 5.43
N LYS A 236 19.73 27.32 5.74
CA LYS A 236 20.71 28.30 5.24
C LYS A 236 22.16 27.99 5.64
N ASP A 237 22.34 27.33 6.78
CA ASP A 237 23.65 27.04 7.39
C ASP A 237 24.12 25.59 7.15
N VAL A 238 23.43 24.78 6.32
CA VAL A 238 23.75 23.34 6.14
C VAL A 238 25.21 23.08 5.74
N GLU A 239 25.75 23.83 4.78
CA GLU A 239 27.13 23.64 4.35
C GLU A 239 28.14 24.14 5.40
N LYS A 240 27.78 25.18 6.14
CA LYS A 240 28.58 25.80 7.19
C LYS A 240 28.68 24.88 8.42
N VAL A 241 27.57 24.32 8.90
CA VAL A 241 27.54 23.37 10.02
C VAL A 241 28.37 22.12 9.68
N ALA A 242 28.28 21.61 8.45
CA ALA A 242 29.16 20.54 7.98
C ALA A 242 30.65 20.90 8.07
N LYS A 243 31.04 22.13 7.66
CA LYS A 243 32.43 22.64 7.77
C LYS A 243 32.87 22.80 9.23
N GLU A 244 32.06 23.44 10.06
CA GLU A 244 32.35 23.72 11.47
C GLU A 244 32.43 22.44 12.33
N SER A 245 31.70 21.37 11.97
CA SER A 245 31.78 20.06 12.63
C SER A 245 33.11 19.33 12.42
N GLY A 246 33.93 19.75 11.45
CA GLY A 246 35.12 19.00 11.02
C GLY A 246 34.76 17.66 10.37
N ASN A 247 33.58 17.56 9.75
CA ASN A 247 33.17 16.41 8.94
C ASN A 247 32.76 16.72 7.51
N TYR A 248 32.92 17.95 7.02
CA TYR A 248 32.67 18.28 5.61
C TYR A 248 33.37 17.30 4.64
N LYS A 249 32.56 16.65 3.80
CA LYS A 249 33.00 15.73 2.74
C LYS A 249 32.51 16.26 1.39
N THR A 250 33.26 15.91 0.35
CA THR A 250 32.89 16.19 -1.03
C THR A 250 32.58 14.92 -1.79
N ASP A 251 31.92 15.07 -2.94
CA ASP A 251 31.91 14.07 -3.99
C ASP A 251 33.29 13.97 -4.70
N LYS A 252 33.34 13.19 -5.77
CA LYS A 252 34.53 12.98 -6.60
C LYS A 252 34.98 14.23 -7.40
N ASP A 253 34.09 15.20 -7.60
CA ASP A 253 34.33 16.40 -8.40
C ASP A 253 34.63 17.63 -7.50
N GLY A 254 34.50 17.48 -6.18
CA GLY A 254 34.83 18.49 -5.17
C GLY A 254 33.62 19.23 -4.60
N ASN A 255 32.40 18.87 -5.00
CA ASN A 255 31.18 19.54 -4.52
C ASN A 255 30.78 19.02 -3.14
N PHE A 256 30.09 19.84 -2.34
CA PHE A 256 29.57 19.44 -1.04
C PHE A 256 28.67 18.21 -1.14
N HIS A 257 28.96 17.18 -0.33
CA HIS A 257 28.18 15.94 -0.27
C HIS A 257 27.48 15.83 1.08
N ILE A 258 26.15 15.91 1.06
CA ILE A 258 25.32 16.05 2.26
C ILE A 258 25.41 14.78 3.14
N ALA A 259 25.02 13.63 2.59
CA ALA A 259 24.98 12.36 3.33
C ALA A 259 26.32 11.96 3.95
N LYS A 260 27.45 12.14 3.24
CA LYS A 260 28.80 11.85 3.79
C LYS A 260 29.24 12.83 4.89
N SER A 261 28.71 14.05 4.88
CA SER A 261 29.05 15.07 5.86
C SER A 261 28.24 14.91 7.14
N TYR A 262 26.96 14.55 7.00
CA TYR A 262 25.98 14.44 8.08
C TYR A 262 25.77 13.03 8.63
N GLY A 263 25.79 12.02 7.78
CA GLY A 263 25.57 10.62 8.14
C GLY A 263 26.77 9.91 8.75
N PRO A 264 26.59 8.62 9.09
CA PRO A 264 27.67 7.77 9.58
C PRO A 264 28.75 7.56 8.51
N GLU A 265 29.97 7.22 8.94
CA GLU A 265 31.10 6.98 8.02
C GLU A 265 30.86 5.79 7.07
N LYS A 266 30.01 4.84 7.48
CA LYS A 266 29.52 3.72 6.67
C LYS A 266 28.07 3.44 7.05
N TYR A 267 27.26 3.00 6.07
CA TYR A 267 25.93 2.43 6.34
C TYR A 267 26.01 1.23 7.28
N ALA A 268 25.02 1.10 8.17
CA ALA A 268 24.89 -0.11 8.98
C ALA A 268 24.53 -1.31 8.07
N GLU A 269 24.80 -2.53 8.55
CA GLU A 269 24.63 -3.73 7.74
C GLU A 269 23.17 -3.92 7.27
N GLY A 270 22.20 -3.58 8.13
CA GLY A 270 20.78 -3.62 7.81
C GLY A 270 20.35 -2.58 6.78
N ASP A 271 20.97 -1.39 6.78
CA ASP A 271 20.69 -0.36 5.77
C ASP A 271 21.26 -0.78 4.42
N ARG A 272 22.49 -1.28 4.43
CA ARG A 272 23.21 -1.79 3.27
C ARG A 272 22.45 -2.95 2.62
N SER A 273 21.96 -3.92 3.41
CA SER A 273 21.22 -5.07 2.89
C SER A 273 19.87 -4.71 2.32
N ARG A 274 19.08 -3.88 3.02
CA ARG A 274 17.78 -3.43 2.51
C ARG A 274 17.93 -2.57 1.26
N THR A 275 18.85 -1.60 1.25
CA THR A 275 19.10 -0.76 0.06
C THR A 275 19.54 -1.59 -1.14
N TYR A 276 20.55 -2.46 -0.96
CA TYR A 276 21.04 -3.32 -2.02
C TYR A 276 19.94 -4.26 -2.57
N ALA A 277 19.19 -4.91 -1.68
CA ALA A 277 18.13 -5.84 -2.06
C ALA A 277 16.97 -5.13 -2.77
N GLY A 278 16.60 -3.93 -2.33
CA GLY A 278 15.59 -3.09 -2.96
C GLY A 278 16.00 -2.63 -4.36
N ILE A 279 17.21 -2.08 -4.51
CA ILE A 279 17.74 -1.66 -5.82
C ILE A 279 17.81 -2.85 -6.79
N THR A 280 18.35 -3.99 -6.35
CA THR A 280 18.52 -5.18 -7.21
C THR A 280 17.23 -5.95 -7.49
N LEU A 281 16.16 -5.72 -6.71
CA LEU A 281 14.83 -6.26 -7.04
C LEU A 281 14.17 -5.40 -8.13
N LEU A 282 14.22 -4.08 -7.99
CA LEU A 282 13.61 -3.13 -8.93
C LEU A 282 14.40 -3.04 -10.26
N ASP A 283 15.73 -3.11 -10.19
CA ASP A 283 16.64 -3.13 -11.34
C ASP A 283 17.70 -4.25 -11.20
N PRO A 284 17.38 -5.49 -11.60
CA PRO A 284 18.29 -6.64 -11.50
C PRO A 284 19.58 -6.53 -12.30
N ASN A 285 19.67 -5.60 -13.25
CA ASN A 285 20.87 -5.34 -14.04
C ASN A 285 21.67 -4.12 -13.55
N SER A 286 21.25 -3.51 -12.43
CA SER A 286 21.96 -2.40 -11.79
C SER A 286 23.41 -2.76 -11.49
N LYS A 287 24.31 -1.80 -11.66
CA LYS A 287 25.76 -1.96 -11.48
C LYS A 287 26.21 -1.87 -10.02
N VAL A 288 25.30 -1.62 -9.08
CA VAL A 288 25.62 -1.52 -7.65
C VAL A 288 26.17 -2.85 -7.12
N THR A 289 27.18 -2.78 -6.27
CA THR A 289 27.68 -3.93 -5.50
C THR A 289 27.19 -3.82 -4.06
N TYR A 290 27.18 -4.94 -3.33
CA TYR A 290 26.79 -4.90 -1.92
C TYR A 290 27.84 -4.17 -1.07
N GLU A 291 29.07 -4.15 -1.58
CA GLU A 291 30.28 -3.63 -0.98
C GLU A 291 30.51 -2.13 -1.28
N ASP A 292 29.64 -1.49 -2.08
CA ASP A 292 29.71 -0.05 -2.36
C ASP A 292 29.67 0.77 -1.05
N ASP A 293 30.50 1.81 -0.93
CA ASP A 293 30.53 2.64 0.29
C ASP A 293 29.27 3.52 0.41
N GLU A 294 28.52 3.71 -0.68
CA GLU A 294 27.32 4.56 -0.78
C GLU A 294 26.37 4.09 -1.91
N TYR A 295 25.11 4.51 -1.88
CA TYR A 295 24.15 4.32 -2.97
C TYR A 295 23.53 5.66 -3.39
N GLU A 296 23.48 5.95 -4.69
CA GLU A 296 22.79 7.13 -5.22
C GLU A 296 21.29 7.08 -4.94
N LEU A 297 20.72 8.15 -4.36
CA LEU A 297 19.29 8.26 -4.06
C LEU A 297 18.42 8.09 -5.32
N PHE A 298 18.62 8.96 -6.32
CA PHE A 298 17.77 9.00 -7.51
C PHE A 298 18.40 8.24 -8.68
N ARG A 299 17.78 7.11 -9.00
CA ARG A 299 18.30 6.13 -9.96
C ARG A 299 17.43 6.08 -11.21
N SER A 300 18.06 6.02 -12.39
CA SER A 300 17.39 5.53 -13.59
C SER A 300 17.52 4.00 -13.67
N PRO A 301 16.49 3.27 -14.13
CA PRO A 301 16.61 1.85 -14.41
C PRO A 301 17.64 1.57 -15.50
N THR A 302 18.34 0.44 -15.41
CA THR A 302 19.34 0.01 -16.40
C THR A 302 18.69 -0.36 -17.75
N ASP A 303 17.46 -0.86 -17.74
CA ASP A 303 16.61 -0.94 -18.94
C ASP A 303 15.77 0.35 -19.09
N PRO A 304 16.00 1.19 -20.11
CA PRO A 304 15.22 2.41 -20.32
C PRO A 304 13.73 2.16 -20.64
N ASN A 305 13.34 0.92 -20.93
CA ASN A 305 11.95 0.54 -21.16
C ASN A 305 11.26 -0.03 -19.91
N LYS A 306 11.97 -0.24 -18.79
CA LYS A 306 11.38 -0.74 -17.55
C LYS A 306 10.27 0.22 -17.12
N LYS A 307 9.05 -0.32 -17.01
CA LYS A 307 7.94 0.29 -16.31
C LYS A 307 7.65 -0.53 -15.06
N PHE A 308 7.52 0.16 -13.94
CA PHE A 308 7.11 -0.42 -12.68
C PHE A 308 5.59 -0.52 -12.59
N THR A 309 5.12 -1.52 -11.88
CA THR A 309 3.71 -1.67 -11.52
C THR A 309 3.52 -1.54 -10.01
N LEU A 310 2.28 -1.56 -9.56
CA LEU A 310 1.99 -1.52 -8.12
C LEU A 310 2.43 -2.84 -7.44
N GLU A 311 2.36 -3.95 -8.15
CA GLU A 311 2.85 -5.26 -7.72
C GLU A 311 4.38 -5.27 -7.54
N ASP A 312 5.15 -4.50 -8.33
CA ASP A 312 6.59 -4.29 -8.07
C ASP A 312 6.83 -3.59 -6.71
N ALA A 313 5.97 -2.62 -6.34
CA ALA A 313 6.05 -1.92 -5.05
C ALA A 313 5.65 -2.82 -3.86
N PHE A 314 4.62 -3.65 -4.01
CA PHE A 314 4.29 -4.67 -3.01
C PHE A 314 5.40 -5.74 -2.89
N ALA A 315 6.02 -6.13 -4.00
CA ALA A 315 7.16 -7.04 -4.00
C ALA A 315 8.39 -6.44 -3.29
N PHE A 316 8.64 -5.13 -3.45
CA PHE A 316 9.69 -4.40 -2.73
C PHE A 316 9.53 -4.52 -1.21
N GLN A 317 8.35 -4.18 -0.67
CA GLN A 317 8.11 -4.23 0.78
C GLN A 317 8.10 -5.65 1.34
N ARG A 318 7.82 -6.66 0.50
CA ARG A 318 7.87 -8.10 0.84
C ARG A 318 9.24 -8.75 0.70
N ASN A 319 10.25 -8.02 0.23
CA ASN A 319 11.52 -8.58 -0.21
C ASN A 319 12.31 -9.22 0.96
N ARG A 320 12.61 -10.52 0.81
CA ARG A 320 13.37 -11.34 1.75
C ARG A 320 14.55 -12.04 1.05
N PHE A 321 15.13 -11.37 0.06
CA PHE A 321 16.29 -11.77 -0.73
C PHE A 321 16.09 -12.93 -1.72
N GLU A 322 14.86 -13.37 -2.01
CA GLU A 322 14.63 -14.52 -2.88
C GLU A 322 15.18 -14.33 -4.31
N HIS A 323 15.22 -13.10 -4.83
CA HIS A 323 15.81 -12.75 -6.12
C HIS A 323 17.35 -12.86 -6.13
N LEU A 324 18.00 -12.89 -4.97
CA LEU A 324 19.45 -13.02 -4.82
C LEU A 324 19.93 -14.48 -4.80
N ASN A 325 19.06 -15.45 -5.11
CA ASN A 325 19.39 -16.85 -5.35
C ASN A 325 20.24 -17.51 -4.23
N GLY A 326 19.94 -17.17 -2.97
CA GLY A 326 20.62 -17.70 -1.79
C GLY A 326 21.95 -17.01 -1.42
N ARG A 327 22.36 -15.93 -2.10
CA ARG A 327 23.50 -15.08 -1.67
C ARG A 327 23.29 -14.57 -0.25
N PHE A 328 22.07 -14.12 0.06
CA PHE A 328 21.65 -13.71 1.40
C PHE A 328 20.42 -14.50 1.85
N VAL A 329 20.26 -14.59 3.17
CA VAL A 329 19.15 -15.22 3.88
C VAL A 329 18.68 -14.22 4.95
N PRO A 330 17.37 -14.06 5.20
CA PRO A 330 16.87 -13.25 6.31
C PRO A 330 17.44 -13.71 7.66
N ASP A 331 17.86 -12.78 8.51
CA ASP A 331 18.45 -13.06 9.82
C ASP A 331 17.45 -13.57 10.87
N ASP A 332 16.16 -13.28 10.71
CA ASP A 332 15.06 -13.95 11.43
C ASP A 332 14.98 -15.48 11.18
N GLN A 333 15.76 -16.03 10.23
CA GLN A 333 15.91 -17.48 10.02
C GLN A 333 17.12 -18.10 10.75
N ILE A 334 17.87 -17.32 11.54
CA ILE A 334 18.96 -17.87 12.37
C ILE A 334 18.36 -18.80 13.45
N GLY A 335 18.81 -20.04 13.48
CA GLY A 335 18.35 -21.05 14.45
C GLY A 335 16.99 -21.69 14.14
N VAL A 336 16.32 -21.31 13.05
CA VAL A 336 15.07 -21.97 12.62
C VAL A 336 15.39 -23.40 12.15
N LYS A 337 14.84 -24.38 12.89
CA LYS A 337 15.22 -25.80 12.85
C LYS A 337 15.40 -26.39 11.45
N LYS A 338 16.55 -27.03 11.22
CA LYS A 338 16.63 -28.21 10.34
C LYS A 338 15.93 -29.38 11.02
N GLN A 339 15.22 -30.21 10.27
CA GLN A 339 14.44 -31.33 10.81
C GLN A 339 15.33 -32.28 11.64
N GLY A 340 15.20 -32.22 12.98
CA GLY A 340 15.95 -33.06 13.92
C GLY A 340 16.88 -32.33 14.89
N ASP A 341 17.04 -31.01 14.79
CA ASP A 341 17.85 -30.19 15.72
C ASP A 341 17.07 -28.95 16.18
N ASP A 342 17.55 -28.24 17.21
CA ASP A 342 17.00 -26.97 17.70
C ASP A 342 17.67 -25.71 17.14
N GLY A 343 18.57 -25.87 16.17
CA GLY A 343 19.32 -24.79 15.56
C GLY A 343 20.59 -24.41 16.33
N SER A 344 20.84 -24.99 17.52
CA SER A 344 22.04 -24.72 18.33
C SER A 344 23.37 -25.07 17.62
N ASN A 345 23.34 -25.93 16.60
CA ASN A 345 24.52 -26.30 15.82
C ASN A 345 24.71 -25.48 14.53
N ASP A 346 23.80 -24.56 14.19
CA ASP A 346 23.95 -23.74 12.98
C ASP A 346 25.05 -22.70 13.14
N THR A 347 26.11 -22.86 12.33
CA THR A 347 27.24 -21.95 12.34
C THR A 347 26.81 -20.62 11.73
N VAL A 348 26.60 -19.59 12.55
CA VAL A 348 26.11 -18.27 12.11
C VAL A 348 27.04 -17.65 11.07
N ARG A 349 26.65 -17.80 9.79
CA ARG A 349 27.32 -17.21 8.63
C ARG A 349 26.96 -15.73 8.53
N LYS A 350 27.68 -14.88 9.26
CA LYS A 350 27.49 -13.42 9.28
C LYS A 350 27.60 -12.76 7.89
N ASP A 351 28.26 -13.43 6.96
CA ASP A 351 28.35 -13.08 5.54
C ASP A 351 27.03 -13.32 4.77
N GLN A 352 26.23 -14.31 5.18
CA GLN A 352 25.01 -14.74 4.48
C GLN A 352 23.71 -14.24 5.15
N TYR A 353 23.61 -14.25 6.47
CA TYR A 353 22.42 -13.78 7.19
C TYR A 353 22.39 -12.25 7.25
N LYS A 354 21.29 -11.63 6.80
CA LYS A 354 21.12 -10.16 6.66
C LYS A 354 19.70 -9.72 7.07
N TYR A 355 19.57 -8.47 7.49
CA TYR A 355 18.28 -7.86 7.83
C TYR A 355 17.46 -7.56 6.56
N ALA A 356 16.29 -8.19 6.44
CA ALA A 356 15.40 -8.12 5.28
C ALA A 356 14.49 -6.88 5.28
N LEU A 357 13.90 -6.52 4.12
CA LEU A 357 12.81 -5.53 4.10
C LEU A 357 11.55 -6.11 4.71
N GLY A 358 11.07 -7.24 4.17
CA GLY A 358 9.88 -7.93 4.68
C GLY A 358 10.18 -8.78 5.92
N ASN A 359 10.76 -8.18 6.96
CA ASN A 359 11.18 -8.87 8.20
C ASN A 359 10.01 -9.05 9.18
N GLU A 360 10.27 -9.56 10.38
CA GLU A 360 9.24 -9.83 11.41
C GLU A 360 8.83 -8.63 12.25
N ASN A 361 9.62 -7.56 12.25
CA ASN A 361 9.34 -6.35 13.01
C ASN A 361 8.39 -5.41 12.27
N VAL A 362 8.12 -5.63 10.97
CA VAL A 362 7.20 -4.81 10.18
C VAL A 362 5.79 -4.85 10.81
N ILE A 363 5.25 -3.67 11.13
CA ILE A 363 3.95 -3.48 11.77
C ILE A 363 2.94 -2.76 10.88
N ASP A 364 3.44 -1.93 9.96
CA ASP A 364 2.68 -1.40 8.84
C ASP A 364 3.54 -1.43 7.57
N ALA A 365 2.89 -1.58 6.42
CA ALA A 365 3.50 -1.30 5.13
C ALA A 365 2.48 -0.62 4.23
N HIS A 366 2.80 0.56 3.73
CA HIS A 366 1.90 1.34 2.89
C HIS A 366 2.51 1.70 1.55
N VAL A 367 1.67 1.77 0.51
CA VAL A 367 2.02 2.32 -0.80
C VAL A 367 0.99 3.37 -1.21
N TYR A 368 1.43 4.61 -1.35
CA TYR A 368 0.67 5.69 -1.95
C TYR A 368 0.82 5.65 -3.47
N GLN A 369 -0.32 5.56 -4.16
CA GLN A 369 -0.45 5.67 -5.61
C GLN A 369 -1.10 7.01 -5.94
N ILE A 370 -0.28 8.00 -6.28
CA ILE A 370 -0.73 9.36 -6.57
C ILE A 370 -1.14 9.45 -8.03
N ASN A 371 -2.45 9.38 -8.26
CA ASN A 371 -3.05 9.44 -9.57
C ASN A 371 -3.46 10.88 -9.92
N PRO A 372 -2.75 11.56 -10.86
CA PRO A 372 -3.06 12.93 -11.23
C PRO A 372 -4.39 13.09 -11.97
N ASN A 373 -5.08 12.00 -12.33
CA ASN A 373 -6.37 12.03 -13.03
C ASN A 373 -7.58 11.99 -12.10
N LEU A 374 -7.41 11.78 -10.79
CA LEU A 374 -8.49 11.88 -9.81
C LEU A 374 -8.80 13.34 -9.44
N PRO A 375 -9.96 13.64 -8.85
CA PRO A 375 -10.23 14.96 -8.25
C PRO A 375 -9.26 15.26 -7.11
N LYS A 376 -8.91 16.55 -6.89
CA LYS A 376 -7.88 16.94 -5.91
C LYS A 376 -8.15 16.39 -4.51
N SER A 377 -9.40 16.42 -4.03
CA SER A 377 -9.75 15.96 -2.67
C SER A 377 -9.47 14.47 -2.43
N PHE A 378 -9.45 13.63 -3.47
CA PHE A 378 -9.10 12.22 -3.35
C PHE A 378 -7.59 12.05 -3.07
N GLY A 379 -6.75 12.97 -3.56
CA GLY A 379 -5.28 12.90 -3.53
C GLY A 379 -4.72 11.79 -4.42
N GLY A 380 -4.97 10.56 -4.01
CA GLY A 380 -4.59 9.31 -4.66
C GLY A 380 -5.20 8.12 -3.93
N THR A 381 -4.58 6.95 -4.07
CA THR A 381 -4.97 5.73 -3.38
C THR A 381 -3.87 5.31 -2.40
N LEU A 382 -4.21 5.16 -1.13
CA LEU A 382 -3.41 4.47 -0.13
C LEU A 382 -3.70 2.97 -0.24
N TRP A 383 -2.68 2.19 -0.55
CA TRP A 383 -2.67 0.74 -0.44
C TRP A 383 -2.07 0.37 0.91
N LEU A 384 -2.93 0.04 1.86
CA LEU A 384 -2.56 -0.23 3.25
C LEU A 384 -2.37 -1.74 3.46
N GLY A 385 -1.17 -2.14 3.87
CA GLY A 385 -0.84 -3.46 4.38
C GLY A 385 -0.55 -3.39 5.87
N MET A 386 -1.61 -3.31 6.69
CA MET A 386 -1.48 -3.14 8.15
C MET A 386 -1.14 -4.47 8.85
N GLY A 387 0.16 -4.71 9.03
CA GLY A 387 0.76 -5.93 9.60
C GLY A 387 2.10 -6.27 8.92
N PRO A 388 2.74 -7.40 9.25
CA PRO A 388 4.00 -7.80 8.63
C PRO A 388 3.87 -7.99 7.11
N SER A 389 4.53 -7.13 6.33
CA SER A 389 4.35 -6.99 4.86
C SER A 389 4.41 -8.32 4.10
N ARG A 390 5.30 -9.23 4.53
CA ARG A 390 5.59 -10.52 3.91
C ARG A 390 4.36 -11.40 3.67
N ASN A 391 3.34 -11.34 4.54
CA ASN A 391 2.11 -12.13 4.46
C ASN A 391 0.87 -11.28 4.79
N THR A 392 0.94 -9.97 4.54
CA THR A 392 -0.17 -9.03 4.71
C THR A 392 -0.71 -8.62 3.33
N PRO A 393 -2.04 -8.64 3.09
CA PRO A 393 -2.63 -8.16 1.84
C PRO A 393 -2.73 -6.63 1.82
N TYR A 394 -2.47 -6.01 0.67
CA TYR A 394 -2.60 -4.57 0.47
C TYR A 394 -4.03 -4.17 0.05
N VAL A 395 -4.66 -3.28 0.82
CA VAL A 395 -6.07 -2.89 0.61
C VAL A 395 -6.19 -1.39 0.24
N PRO A 396 -6.95 -1.02 -0.81
CA PRO A 396 -7.00 0.35 -1.30
C PRO A 396 -8.03 1.22 -0.57
N PHE A 397 -7.62 2.46 -0.27
CA PHE A 397 -8.42 3.55 0.31
C PHE A 397 -8.10 4.87 -0.39
N TYR A 398 -9.11 5.66 -0.75
CA TYR A 398 -8.87 7.04 -1.22
C TYR A 398 -8.64 7.99 -0.05
N GLY A 399 -7.89 9.07 -0.25
CA GLY A 399 -7.61 10.07 0.79
C GLY A 399 -8.83 10.85 1.31
N ASN A 400 -9.93 10.87 0.56
CA ASN A 400 -11.16 11.58 0.94
C ASN A 400 -12.13 10.80 1.85
N VAL A 401 -11.82 9.56 2.26
CA VAL A 401 -12.68 8.81 3.20
C VAL A 401 -12.99 9.60 4.48
N LYS A 402 -14.21 9.47 5.01
CA LYS A 402 -14.67 10.14 6.22
C LYS A 402 -14.66 9.24 7.46
N ASP A 403 -14.59 7.93 7.27
CA ASP A 403 -14.38 6.99 8.38
C ASP A 403 -13.64 5.73 7.90
N THR A 404 -13.05 4.99 8.85
CA THR A 404 -12.44 3.68 8.65
C THR A 404 -13.25 2.58 9.33
N TYR A 405 -13.13 1.35 8.82
CA TYR A 405 -13.89 0.22 9.35
C TYR A 405 -13.48 -0.12 10.78
N LYS A 406 -14.45 -0.52 11.61
CA LYS A 406 -14.28 -0.73 13.05
C LYS A 406 -13.11 -1.65 13.45
N ALA A 407 -12.70 -2.59 12.59
CA ALA A 407 -11.57 -3.49 12.88
C ALA A 407 -10.19 -2.79 12.83
N PHE A 408 -10.09 -1.60 12.23
CA PHE A 408 -8.89 -0.77 12.28
C PHE A 408 -8.75 0.02 13.60
N LYS A 409 -9.74 -0.04 14.49
CA LYS A 409 -9.84 0.85 15.67
C LYS A 409 -9.54 0.21 17.05
N PRO A 410 -9.44 -1.12 17.27
CA PRO A 410 -9.16 -1.64 18.61
C PRO A 410 -7.76 -1.24 19.10
N GLN A 411 -7.70 -0.65 20.29
CA GLN A 411 -6.48 -0.27 20.98
C GLN A 411 -6.08 -1.35 22.00
N THR A 412 -5.60 -2.49 21.51
CA THR A 412 -5.15 -3.62 22.35
C THR A 412 -3.67 -3.92 22.16
N ALA A 413 -2.96 -4.11 23.27
CA ALA A 413 -1.54 -4.49 23.31
C ALA A 413 -1.30 -5.99 23.08
N THR A 414 -2.35 -6.81 23.13
CA THR A 414 -2.35 -8.25 22.83
C THR A 414 -3.47 -8.58 21.84
N TYR A 415 -3.44 -9.80 21.31
CA TYR A 415 -4.36 -10.26 20.25
C TYR A 415 -5.83 -10.01 20.61
N ASP A 416 -6.49 -9.21 19.76
CA ASP A 416 -7.94 -9.03 19.74
C ASP A 416 -8.50 -9.60 18.43
N PRO A 417 -9.40 -10.60 18.46
CA PRO A 417 -10.01 -11.16 17.25
C PRO A 417 -10.86 -10.15 16.46
N ASN A 418 -11.19 -8.99 17.02
CA ASN A 418 -11.86 -7.87 16.35
C ASN A 418 -10.88 -6.90 15.68
N SER A 419 -9.58 -6.98 15.95
CA SER A 419 -8.55 -6.15 15.31
C SER A 419 -8.13 -6.75 13.97
N TRP A 420 -8.06 -5.88 12.98
CA TRP A 420 -7.52 -6.17 11.65
C TRP A 420 -6.04 -6.52 11.73
N TYR A 421 -5.24 -5.71 12.43
CA TYR A 421 -3.81 -5.93 12.64
C TYR A 421 -3.59 -7.30 13.26
N TRP A 422 -4.22 -7.60 14.41
CA TRP A 422 -3.97 -8.84 15.14
C TRP A 422 -4.39 -10.09 14.35
N THR A 423 -5.47 -9.99 13.56
CA THR A 423 -5.90 -11.06 12.65
C THR A 423 -4.85 -11.35 11.58
N VAL A 424 -4.36 -10.32 10.88
CA VAL A 424 -3.37 -10.49 9.80
C VAL A 424 -2.01 -10.89 10.36
N TRP A 425 -1.60 -10.29 11.48
CA TRP A 425 -0.42 -10.67 12.24
C TRP A 425 -0.46 -12.16 12.64
N HIS A 426 -1.58 -12.67 13.12
CA HIS A 426 -1.69 -14.09 13.49
C HIS A 426 -1.62 -15.03 12.28
N ILE A 427 -2.23 -14.66 11.15
CA ILE A 427 -2.07 -15.39 9.87
C ILE A 427 -0.59 -15.48 9.49
N ASP A 428 0.14 -14.37 9.60
CA ASP A 428 1.56 -14.31 9.33
C ASP A 428 2.40 -15.15 10.31
N GLN A 429 2.09 -15.09 11.61
CA GLN A 429 2.74 -15.92 12.63
C GLN A 429 2.51 -17.42 12.41
N MET A 430 1.32 -17.82 11.97
CA MET A 430 1.07 -19.21 11.56
C MET A 430 1.92 -19.58 10.33
N ALA A 431 2.04 -18.69 9.35
CA ALA A 431 2.83 -18.92 8.14
C ALA A 431 4.34 -19.05 8.42
N ILE A 432 4.94 -18.10 9.16
CA ILE A 432 6.39 -18.03 9.38
C ILE A 432 6.92 -19.19 10.24
N ASN A 433 6.14 -19.62 11.23
CA ASN A 433 6.49 -20.72 12.13
C ASN A 433 6.22 -22.11 11.53
N ASN A 434 5.55 -22.20 10.37
CA ASN A 434 5.13 -23.45 9.74
C ASN A 434 5.39 -23.43 8.21
N GLN A 435 6.56 -22.94 7.81
CA GLN A 435 6.97 -22.83 6.40
C GLN A 435 6.94 -24.16 5.63
N ASP A 436 7.07 -25.30 6.32
CA ASP A 436 6.97 -26.64 5.72
C ASP A 436 5.54 -27.06 5.35
N LEU A 437 4.54 -26.52 6.05
CA LEU A 437 3.12 -26.72 5.74
C LEU A 437 2.59 -25.69 4.74
N PHE A 438 2.96 -24.43 4.93
CA PHE A 438 2.36 -23.31 4.18
C PHE A 438 3.25 -22.77 3.06
N GLY A 439 4.56 -22.70 3.25
CA GLY A 439 5.50 -22.16 2.26
C GLY A 439 5.08 -20.77 1.76
N LYS A 440 4.71 -20.68 0.47
CA LYS A 440 4.23 -19.44 -0.18
C LYS A 440 2.70 -19.39 -0.38
N SER A 441 1.92 -20.28 0.23
CA SER A 441 0.47 -20.35 -0.02
C SER A 441 -0.27 -19.09 0.42
N ILE A 442 0.06 -18.51 1.59
CA ILE A 442 -0.50 -17.24 2.07
C ILE A 442 -0.16 -16.10 1.09
N GLN A 443 1.12 -15.95 0.70
CA GLN A 443 1.53 -14.93 -0.29
C GLN A 443 0.79 -15.06 -1.62
N ASN A 444 0.59 -16.29 -2.12
CA ASN A 444 -0.12 -16.53 -3.37
C ASN A 444 -1.62 -16.21 -3.24
N HIS A 445 -2.22 -16.50 -2.08
CA HIS A 445 -3.61 -16.13 -1.79
C HIS A 445 -3.81 -14.61 -1.76
N TRP A 446 -2.91 -13.87 -1.11
CA TRP A 446 -2.96 -12.41 -1.08
C TRP A 446 -2.65 -11.75 -2.41
N LYS A 447 -1.72 -12.28 -3.22
CA LYS A 447 -1.47 -11.76 -4.58
C LYS A 447 -2.70 -11.91 -5.48
N ALA A 448 -3.39 -13.05 -5.43
CA ALA A 448 -4.62 -13.24 -6.19
C ALA A 448 -5.75 -12.28 -5.73
N LEU A 449 -5.84 -11.99 -4.43
CA LEU A 449 -6.74 -10.97 -3.89
C LEU A 449 -6.35 -9.56 -4.35
N GLU A 450 -5.05 -9.23 -4.34
CA GLU A 450 -4.52 -7.94 -4.77
C GLU A 450 -4.75 -7.68 -6.25
N GLU A 451 -4.51 -8.66 -7.12
CA GLU A 451 -4.85 -8.58 -8.54
C GLU A 451 -6.32 -8.21 -8.75
N GLN A 452 -7.25 -8.82 -7.99
CA GLN A 452 -8.66 -8.44 -8.00
C GLN A 452 -8.89 -7.02 -7.47
N LEU A 453 -8.27 -6.63 -6.34
CA LEU A 453 -8.43 -5.30 -5.77
C LEU A 453 -7.87 -4.20 -6.69
N ILE A 454 -6.79 -4.47 -7.44
CA ILE A 454 -6.21 -3.58 -8.46
C ILE A 454 -7.19 -3.38 -9.62
N ILE A 455 -7.87 -4.44 -10.06
CA ILE A 455 -8.93 -4.34 -11.08
C ILE A 455 -10.14 -3.55 -10.56
N GLU A 456 -10.65 -3.87 -9.36
CA GLU A 456 -11.75 -3.13 -8.70
C GLU A 456 -11.41 -1.64 -8.53
N GLN A 457 -10.17 -1.34 -8.12
CA GLN A 457 -9.68 0.01 -7.94
C GLN A 457 -9.56 0.75 -9.27
N LYS A 458 -9.03 0.13 -10.33
CA LYS A 458 -8.92 0.76 -11.66
C LYS A 458 -10.27 1.12 -12.26
N VAL A 459 -11.31 0.31 -12.03
CA VAL A 459 -12.69 0.63 -12.44
C VAL A 459 -13.21 1.83 -11.65
N SER A 460 -12.92 1.88 -10.34
CA SER A 460 -13.27 3.01 -9.47
C SER A 460 -12.55 4.30 -9.87
N ASP A 461 -11.24 4.25 -10.14
CA ASP A 461 -10.44 5.37 -10.62
C ASP A 461 -11.00 5.93 -11.92
N SER A 462 -11.37 5.06 -12.87
CA SER A 462 -11.96 5.46 -14.15
C SER A 462 -13.31 6.17 -13.97
N LYS A 463 -14.13 5.71 -13.02
CA LYS A 463 -15.40 6.35 -12.64
C LYS A 463 -15.18 7.73 -12.03
N TYR A 464 -14.25 7.87 -11.08
CA TYR A 464 -14.05 9.14 -10.35
C TYR A 464 -13.17 10.15 -11.09
N ALA A 465 -12.30 9.73 -12.01
CA ALA A 465 -11.54 10.63 -12.88
C ALA A 465 -12.44 11.53 -13.75
N ALA A 466 -13.64 11.06 -14.11
CA ALA A 466 -14.65 11.87 -14.81
C ALA A 466 -15.11 13.10 -13.98
N LEU A 467 -14.93 13.09 -12.66
CA LEU A 467 -15.29 14.18 -11.76
C LEU A 467 -14.16 15.20 -11.54
N LYS A 468 -12.97 14.99 -12.13
CA LYS A 468 -11.77 15.81 -11.83
C LYS A 468 -11.97 17.32 -12.04
N ALA A 469 -12.82 17.70 -13.00
CA ALA A 469 -13.11 19.09 -13.31
C ALA A 469 -14.26 19.72 -12.49
N ASP A 470 -14.95 18.92 -11.66
CA ASP A 470 -16.10 19.35 -10.87
C ASP A 470 -15.88 19.02 -9.39
N GLU A 471 -15.35 20.00 -8.66
CA GLU A 471 -15.08 19.88 -7.21
C GLU A 471 -16.36 19.63 -6.39
N ALA A 472 -17.52 20.13 -6.85
CA ALA A 472 -18.79 19.93 -6.15
C ALA A 472 -19.29 18.50 -6.32
N ALA A 473 -19.21 17.93 -7.53
CA ALA A 473 -19.52 16.53 -7.78
C ALA A 473 -18.52 15.58 -7.09
N ALA A 474 -17.22 15.92 -7.10
CA ALA A 474 -16.20 15.16 -6.39
C ALA A 474 -16.43 15.14 -4.86
N LYS A 475 -16.88 16.26 -4.29
CA LYS A 475 -17.27 16.34 -2.87
C LYS A 475 -18.57 15.58 -2.57
N ALA A 476 -19.54 15.62 -3.49
CA ALA A 476 -20.82 14.93 -3.34
C ALA A 476 -20.70 13.39 -3.31
N VAL A 477 -19.60 12.81 -3.81
CA VAL A 477 -19.36 11.35 -3.77
C VAL A 477 -18.54 10.88 -2.58
N GLU A 478 -18.04 11.75 -1.70
CA GLU A 478 -17.21 11.36 -0.53
C GLU A 478 -17.92 10.37 0.40
N ASP A 479 -19.21 10.55 0.63
CA ASP A 479 -20.01 9.66 1.48
C ASP A 479 -20.13 8.27 0.83
N LYS A 480 -20.29 8.22 -0.50
CA LYS A 480 -20.33 6.96 -1.26
C LYS A 480 -18.97 6.28 -1.31
N VAL A 481 -17.89 7.04 -1.47
CA VAL A 481 -16.51 6.53 -1.38
C VAL A 481 -16.25 5.93 0.01
N THR A 482 -16.73 6.57 1.07
CA THR A 482 -16.62 6.08 2.44
C THR A 482 -17.45 4.80 2.63
N GLU A 483 -18.70 4.77 2.18
CA GLU A 483 -19.55 3.56 2.20
C GLU A 483 -18.88 2.38 1.47
N ASP A 484 -18.36 2.61 0.26
CA ASP A 484 -17.69 1.58 -0.55
C ASP A 484 -16.40 1.06 0.13
N ALA A 485 -15.64 1.95 0.80
CA ALA A 485 -14.45 1.58 1.57
C ALA A 485 -14.79 0.78 2.84
N LEU A 486 -15.84 1.16 3.57
CA LEU A 486 -16.34 0.44 4.74
C LEU A 486 -16.86 -0.95 4.35
N ALA A 487 -17.66 -1.04 3.29
CA ALA A 487 -18.20 -2.31 2.79
C ALA A 487 -17.11 -3.26 2.27
N ARG A 488 -16.11 -2.74 1.53
CA ARG A 488 -14.91 -3.51 1.14
C ARG A 488 -14.16 -4.02 2.37
N SER A 489 -13.94 -3.16 3.36
CA SER A 489 -13.23 -3.55 4.59
C SER A 489 -13.99 -4.61 5.38
N GLU A 490 -15.30 -4.49 5.55
CA GLU A 490 -16.11 -5.52 6.23
C GLU A 490 -16.05 -6.88 5.50
N ARG A 491 -16.15 -6.85 4.17
CA ARG A 491 -16.03 -8.03 3.30
C ARG A 491 -14.67 -8.72 3.47
N LEU A 492 -13.59 -7.95 3.38
CA LEU A 492 -12.22 -8.47 3.49
C LEU A 492 -11.92 -8.98 4.90
N PHE A 493 -12.32 -8.26 5.94
CA PHE A 493 -12.10 -8.72 7.32
C PHE A 493 -12.80 -10.05 7.60
N LYS A 494 -14.01 -10.27 7.08
CA LYS A 494 -14.69 -11.58 7.15
C LYS A 494 -13.90 -12.69 6.44
N GLN A 495 -13.34 -12.40 5.26
CA GLN A 495 -12.46 -13.35 4.55
C GLN A 495 -11.19 -13.66 5.35
N PHE A 496 -10.59 -12.66 6.01
CA PHE A 496 -9.39 -12.85 6.80
C PHE A 496 -9.65 -13.71 8.04
N LYS A 497 -10.76 -13.49 8.77
CA LYS A 497 -11.17 -14.38 9.88
C LYS A 497 -11.47 -15.81 9.40
N GLN A 498 -12.03 -15.96 8.20
CA GLN A 498 -12.26 -17.28 7.60
C GLN A 498 -10.93 -17.99 7.31
N TYR A 499 -10.01 -17.31 6.63
CA TYR A 499 -8.71 -17.86 6.25
C TYR A 499 -7.80 -18.15 7.46
N GLU A 500 -7.81 -17.28 8.47
CA GLU A 500 -7.17 -17.52 9.77
C GLU A 500 -7.67 -18.85 10.39
N SER A 501 -8.99 -19.06 10.43
CA SER A 501 -9.59 -20.30 10.93
C SER A 501 -9.18 -21.55 10.11
N GLU A 502 -9.01 -21.41 8.79
CA GLU A 502 -8.55 -22.49 7.90
C GLU A 502 -7.09 -22.86 8.15
N LEU A 503 -6.21 -21.88 8.40
CA LEU A 503 -4.82 -22.11 8.78
C LEU A 503 -4.74 -22.76 10.17
N SER A 504 -5.48 -22.25 11.15
CA SER A 504 -5.64 -22.85 12.47
C SER A 504 -6.15 -24.30 12.42
N ALA A 505 -7.08 -24.62 11.53
CA ALA A 505 -7.55 -25.99 11.32
C ALA A 505 -6.46 -26.88 10.71
N THR A 506 -5.74 -26.38 9.71
CA THR A 506 -4.62 -27.09 9.05
C THR A 506 -3.50 -27.42 10.05
N LEU A 507 -3.18 -26.51 10.98
CA LEU A 507 -2.22 -26.76 12.05
C LEU A 507 -2.69 -27.88 12.99
N LYS A 508 -3.97 -27.86 13.40
CA LYS A 508 -4.57 -28.89 14.26
C LYS A 508 -4.58 -30.26 13.60
N GLU A 509 -4.87 -30.35 12.30
CA GLU A 509 -4.75 -31.60 11.51
C GLU A 509 -3.30 -32.10 11.43
N ALA A 510 -2.32 -31.20 11.36
CA ALA A 510 -0.89 -31.53 11.43
C ALA A 510 -0.37 -31.81 12.86
N GLY A 511 -1.24 -31.81 13.88
CA GLY A 511 -0.87 -32.04 15.28
C GLY A 511 -0.11 -30.89 15.94
N ARG A 512 -0.22 -29.67 15.40
CA ARG A 512 0.40 -28.44 15.91
C ARG A 512 -0.64 -27.57 16.62
N THR A 513 -0.16 -26.66 17.46
CA THR A 513 -0.98 -25.74 18.25
C THR A 513 -0.76 -24.29 17.82
N ASP A 514 -1.85 -23.57 17.57
CA ASP A 514 -1.94 -22.13 17.47
C ASP A 514 -2.55 -21.55 18.76
N ASP A 515 -1.84 -20.62 19.40
CA ASP A 515 -2.39 -19.77 20.48
C ASP A 515 -1.99 -18.31 20.23
N PRO A 516 -2.87 -17.52 19.56
CA PRO A 516 -2.57 -16.13 19.26
C PRO A 516 -2.45 -15.26 20.51
N TYR A 517 -3.16 -15.59 21.59
CA TYR A 517 -3.10 -14.84 22.84
C TYR A 517 -1.73 -15.02 23.47
N ARG A 518 -1.26 -16.27 23.60
CA ARG A 518 0.09 -16.56 24.14
C ARG A 518 1.21 -16.04 23.26
N ALA A 519 1.04 -16.08 21.93
CA ALA A 519 2.03 -15.57 20.98
C ALA A 519 2.15 -14.03 21.01
N SER A 520 1.04 -13.32 21.22
CA SER A 520 1.00 -11.85 21.31
C SER A 520 1.58 -11.26 22.60
N LEU A 521 1.90 -12.10 23.60
CA LEU A 521 2.58 -11.67 24.82
C LEU A 521 4.08 -11.42 24.56
N PRO A 522 4.76 -10.67 25.45
CA PRO A 522 6.21 -10.50 25.43
C PRO A 522 6.98 -11.82 25.29
N ASP A 523 8.11 -11.81 24.58
CA ASP A 523 8.97 -12.99 24.38
C ASP A 523 9.59 -13.51 25.69
N ASP A 524 9.74 -12.66 26.70
CA ASP A 524 10.18 -13.02 28.06
C ASP A 524 9.04 -13.40 29.01
N TYR A 525 7.78 -13.40 28.54
CA TYR A 525 6.63 -13.79 29.34
C TYR A 525 6.75 -15.25 29.78
N LYS A 526 6.64 -15.48 31.10
CA LYS A 526 6.61 -16.80 31.71
C LYS A 526 5.23 -17.12 32.23
N ASP A 527 4.73 -18.30 31.88
CA ASP A 527 3.42 -18.76 32.37
C ASP A 527 3.45 -18.95 33.90
N PRO A 528 2.44 -18.48 34.65
CA PRO A 528 2.47 -18.51 36.12
C PRO A 528 2.71 -19.91 36.73
N THR A 529 2.36 -20.96 35.99
CA THR A 529 2.54 -22.37 36.38
C THR A 529 3.99 -22.86 36.29
N GLU A 530 4.83 -22.29 35.41
CA GLU A 530 6.24 -22.71 35.28
C GLU A 530 7.10 -22.29 36.47
N SER A 531 6.79 -21.13 37.07
CA SER A 531 7.48 -20.59 38.26
C SER A 531 7.42 -21.52 39.49
N SER A 532 6.54 -22.53 39.47
CA SER A 532 6.37 -23.52 40.54
C SER A 532 7.23 -24.79 40.40
N LYS A 533 8.04 -24.93 39.34
CA LYS A 533 8.79 -26.18 39.04
C LYS A 533 10.32 -26.06 39.09
N GLU A 534 10.89 -24.86 39.15
CA GLU A 534 12.33 -24.66 39.28
C GLU A 534 12.71 -24.08 40.64
N GLU A 535 12.90 -24.95 41.64
CA GLU A 535 14.13 -25.01 42.44
C GLU A 535 14.01 -26.07 43.55
N THR A 536 14.56 -27.27 43.33
CA THR A 536 15.01 -28.12 44.45
C THR A 536 16.18 -29.01 44.00
N LYS A 537 17.40 -28.46 44.07
CA LYS A 537 18.62 -29.23 43.88
C LYS A 537 18.93 -30.01 45.18
N PRO A 538 19.22 -31.32 45.14
CA PRO A 538 19.25 -32.13 46.36
C PRO A 538 20.50 -31.87 47.20
N SER A 539 20.31 -31.41 48.43
CA SER A 539 21.31 -31.48 49.50
C SER A 539 21.13 -32.77 50.30
N THR A 540 22.19 -33.58 50.36
CA THR A 540 22.27 -34.76 51.23
C THR A 540 22.62 -34.34 52.66
N GLU A 541 21.78 -34.67 53.66
CA GLU A 541 22.19 -35.41 54.87
C GLU A 541 21.01 -35.78 55.80
N SER A 542 21.30 -36.68 56.73
CA SER A 542 20.47 -37.63 57.49
C SER A 542 19.37 -37.15 58.47
N SER A 543 18.40 -38.06 58.73
CA SER A 543 17.60 -38.23 59.98
C SER A 543 16.46 -37.20 60.20
N THR A 544 15.25 -37.51 60.71
CA THR A 544 14.73 -38.70 61.44
C THR A 544 13.22 -38.90 61.16
N GLU A 545 12.64 -39.98 61.71
CA GLU A 545 11.31 -40.56 61.47
C GLU A 545 10.11 -39.83 62.20
N PRO A 546 8.84 -40.34 62.23
CA PRO A 546 7.74 -39.91 61.33
C PRO A 546 6.47 -39.36 62.06
N SER A 547 5.45 -38.89 61.33
CA SER A 547 4.03 -38.94 61.76
C SER A 547 3.02 -38.54 60.66
N LYS A 548 2.14 -39.48 60.26
CA LYS A 548 0.65 -39.41 60.08
C LYS A 548 -0.02 -38.14 59.48
N GLU A 549 -1.17 -38.21 58.79
CA GLU A 549 -2.03 -39.27 58.22
C GLU A 549 -2.95 -38.60 57.17
N GLU A 550 -3.45 -39.38 56.19
CA GLU A 550 -4.76 -39.30 55.49
C GLU A 550 -5.44 -37.90 55.29
N THR A 551 -5.95 -37.51 54.11
CA THR A 551 -6.87 -38.31 53.27
C THR A 551 -7.05 -37.70 51.85
N LYS A 552 -7.39 -38.53 50.86
CA LYS A 552 -7.87 -38.23 49.49
C LYS A 552 -8.97 -39.29 49.17
N PRO A 553 -9.76 -39.28 48.07
CA PRO A 553 -10.20 -38.25 47.11
C PRO A 553 -11.75 -38.20 46.97
N SER A 554 -12.25 -37.74 45.81
CA SER A 554 -13.51 -38.09 45.08
C SER A 554 -14.53 -36.93 44.99
N THR A 555 -14.76 -36.21 43.88
CA THR A 555 -15.17 -36.49 42.46
C THR A 555 -16.66 -36.25 42.20
N GLU A 556 -16.96 -35.37 41.21
CA GLU A 556 -18.17 -35.32 40.36
C GLU A 556 -19.54 -35.00 41.03
N SER A 557 -20.52 -34.32 40.40
CA SER A 557 -20.70 -33.78 39.03
C SER A 557 -21.85 -32.74 38.92
N SER A 558 -21.83 -31.92 37.86
CA SER A 558 -22.98 -31.44 37.05
C SER A 558 -23.80 -30.17 37.41
N THR A 559 -24.15 -29.46 36.30
CA THR A 559 -25.36 -28.66 35.98
C THR A 559 -25.44 -27.14 36.21
N GLU A 560 -25.54 -26.43 35.08
CA GLU A 560 -26.00 -25.04 34.82
C GLU A 560 -27.56 -24.94 34.77
N PRO A 561 -28.20 -23.78 34.47
CA PRO A 561 -27.77 -22.36 34.50
C PRO A 561 -28.77 -21.44 35.26
N SER A 562 -28.52 -20.12 35.32
CA SER A 562 -29.54 -19.12 35.73
C SER A 562 -29.49 -17.81 34.94
N LYS A 563 -30.67 -17.25 34.63
CA LYS A 563 -30.90 -15.91 34.05
C LYS A 563 -31.27 -14.91 35.16
N GLU A 564 -31.14 -13.61 34.91
CA GLU A 564 -31.98 -12.59 35.55
C GLU A 564 -32.10 -11.30 34.70
N GLU A 565 -33.23 -10.59 34.81
CA GLU A 565 -33.52 -9.30 34.13
C GLU A 565 -34.21 -8.29 35.09
N THR A 566 -34.07 -7.00 34.78
CA THR A 566 -34.95 -5.84 35.11
C THR A 566 -35.04 -5.22 36.54
N LYS A 567 -34.48 -3.99 36.67
CA LYS A 567 -35.07 -2.63 37.02
C LYS A 567 -36.38 -2.49 37.87
N PRO A 568 -36.80 -1.27 38.37
CA PRO A 568 -36.17 0.07 38.49
C PRO A 568 -36.46 0.87 39.82
N SER A 569 -35.93 2.12 39.99
CA SER A 569 -36.57 3.33 40.63
C SER A 569 -35.53 4.46 40.79
N THR A 570 -35.63 5.68 40.22
CA THR A 570 -36.41 6.93 40.52
C THR A 570 -35.98 7.82 41.72
N GLU A 571 -35.91 9.14 41.41
CA GLU A 571 -35.55 10.39 42.16
C GLU A 571 -36.46 10.78 43.37
N PRO A 572 -36.33 11.93 44.12
CA PRO A 572 -35.73 13.26 43.77
C PRO A 572 -35.01 14.09 44.89
N SER A 573 -34.59 15.35 44.53
CA SER A 573 -34.87 16.63 45.26
C SER A 573 -33.79 17.42 46.08
N LYS A 574 -33.48 18.65 45.58
CA LYS A 574 -33.44 20.01 46.22
C LYS A 574 -32.13 20.75 46.68
N GLU A 575 -31.94 21.90 45.99
CA GLU A 575 -31.81 23.32 46.47
C GLU A 575 -30.62 23.85 47.31
N GLU A 576 -30.36 25.15 47.09
CA GLU A 576 -29.21 25.99 47.50
C GLU A 576 -29.32 26.59 48.92
N THR A 577 -28.20 26.94 49.59
CA THR A 577 -27.82 28.34 49.93
C THR A 577 -26.40 28.52 50.54
N LYS A 578 -25.86 29.76 50.43
CA LYS A 578 -24.66 30.40 51.07
C LYS A 578 -24.90 30.66 52.61
N PRO A 579 -24.05 31.31 53.47
CA PRO A 579 -22.74 32.02 53.29
C PRO A 579 -21.67 31.97 54.45
N SER A 580 -20.65 32.86 54.38
CA SER A 580 -19.81 33.43 55.49
C SER A 580 -18.53 32.64 55.91
N THR A 581 -17.38 33.21 56.36
CA THR A 581 -16.98 34.58 56.83
C THR A 581 -15.46 34.85 56.69
N GLU A 582 -15.05 36.12 56.92
CA GLU A 582 -13.73 36.80 56.99
C GLU A 582 -12.52 36.05 57.66
N SER A 583 -11.23 36.42 57.53
CA SER A 583 -10.62 37.76 57.76
C SER A 583 -9.10 37.86 57.47
N SER A 584 -8.60 39.09 57.18
CA SER A 584 -7.24 39.68 57.43
C SER A 584 -5.97 38.98 56.85
N THR A 585 -4.94 39.65 56.30
CA THR A 585 -4.43 41.04 56.46
C THR A 585 -3.59 41.50 55.25
N GLU A 586 -3.64 42.80 54.90
CA GLU A 586 -2.70 43.56 54.03
C GLU A 586 -1.33 43.82 54.76
N PRO A 587 -0.30 44.57 54.24
CA PRO A 587 -0.24 45.56 53.13
C PRO A 587 0.98 45.35 52.18
N SER A 588 1.35 46.18 51.18
CA SER A 588 0.83 47.37 50.47
C SER A 588 1.53 47.41 49.09
N LYS A 589 0.83 47.51 47.96
CA LYS A 589 0.54 48.75 47.21
C LYS A 589 1.74 49.64 46.86
N GLU A 590 1.90 49.90 45.57
CA GLU A 590 1.64 51.26 45.07
C GLU A 590 0.87 51.18 43.73
N GLU A 591 -0.06 52.11 43.53
CA GLU A 591 -1.05 52.11 42.44
C GLU A 591 -0.73 53.21 41.42
N THR A 592 -1.00 52.99 40.13
CA THR A 592 -1.80 53.97 39.35
C THR A 592 -2.36 53.40 38.03
N LYS A 593 -3.69 53.33 37.97
CA LYS A 593 -4.55 53.32 36.76
C LYS A 593 -5.11 54.78 36.62
N PRO A 594 -6.06 55.13 35.72
CA PRO A 594 -6.53 54.51 34.47
C PRO A 594 -6.75 55.49 33.28
N SER A 595 -7.00 54.94 32.09
CA SER A 595 -8.15 55.20 31.15
C SER A 595 -7.72 54.87 29.70
N THR A 596 -8.42 54.08 28.87
CA THR A 596 -9.73 54.30 28.19
C THR A 596 -9.78 55.66 27.45
N GLU A 597 -10.12 55.78 26.16
CA GLU A 597 -10.76 54.84 25.23
C GLU A 597 -10.58 55.28 23.73
N SER A 598 -10.88 54.36 22.79
CA SER A 598 -11.40 54.60 21.43
C SER A 598 -10.51 55.10 20.24
N SER A 599 -10.45 54.22 19.23
CA SER A 599 -10.80 54.47 17.80
C SER A 599 -9.80 55.00 16.75
N THR A 600 -9.87 54.31 15.60
CA THR A 600 -9.70 54.73 14.18
C THR A 600 -8.33 54.81 13.49
N GLU A 601 -8.27 54.11 12.35
CA GLU A 601 -7.40 54.25 11.16
C GLU A 601 -7.27 55.71 10.64
N PRO A 602 -6.29 56.09 9.78
CA PRO A 602 -6.01 55.39 8.51
C PRO A 602 -4.59 55.47 7.84
N SER A 603 -4.50 54.71 6.73
CA SER A 603 -3.80 54.99 5.44
C SER A 603 -2.27 54.98 5.27
N LYS A 604 -1.89 54.25 4.20
CA LYS A 604 -0.67 54.28 3.37
C LYS A 604 0.02 55.64 3.18
N GLU A 605 1.33 55.60 2.96
CA GLU A 605 1.98 56.43 1.93
C GLU A 605 3.21 55.72 1.31
N GLU A 606 3.52 56.05 0.05
CA GLU A 606 4.61 55.45 -0.74
C GLU A 606 5.93 56.23 -0.55
N THR A 607 7.08 55.62 -0.85
CA THR A 607 8.36 56.35 -1.00
C THR A 607 9.10 55.96 -2.28
N THR A 608 9.39 56.98 -3.10
CA THR A 608 10.18 56.89 -4.33
C THR A 608 11.65 57.27 -4.08
N PRO A 609 12.62 56.67 -4.80
CA PRO A 609 14.02 57.11 -4.78
C PRO A 609 14.35 58.08 -5.92
N SER A 610 15.35 58.96 -5.69
CA SER A 610 15.79 59.98 -6.64
C SER A 610 17.04 59.59 -7.45
N THR A 611 17.09 60.00 -8.73
CA THR A 611 18.29 60.06 -9.60
C THR A 611 19.22 61.22 -9.20
N GLU A 612 20.56 61.13 -9.28
CA GLU A 612 21.46 61.23 -10.46
C GLU A 612 22.94 61.03 -10.01
N SER A 613 23.98 60.82 -10.85
CA SER A 613 24.14 60.36 -12.25
C SER A 613 25.63 60.11 -12.63
N SER A 614 25.85 59.52 -13.82
CA SER A 614 27.04 59.64 -14.70
C SER A 614 28.46 59.26 -14.22
N THR A 615 29.02 58.15 -14.75
CA THR A 615 30.06 58.20 -15.81
C THR A 615 30.33 56.84 -16.49
N GLU A 616 30.32 56.83 -17.82
CA GLU A 616 30.91 55.82 -18.73
C GLU A 616 32.29 56.35 -19.24
N PRO A 617 33.15 55.66 -20.04
CA PRO A 617 32.83 54.55 -20.99
C PRO A 617 33.85 53.38 -21.11
N SER A 618 33.45 52.28 -21.76
CA SER A 618 34.03 51.81 -23.05
C SER A 618 33.67 50.35 -23.38
N LYS A 619 33.62 50.05 -24.69
CA LYS A 619 33.09 48.82 -25.29
C LYS A 619 34.19 47.79 -25.56
N GLU A 620 33.82 46.50 -25.56
CA GLU A 620 34.09 45.65 -26.73
C GLU A 620 33.00 44.57 -26.91
N GLU A 621 32.76 44.14 -28.15
CA GLU A 621 31.57 43.38 -28.56
C GLU A 621 31.89 41.90 -28.81
N THR A 622 30.96 40.99 -28.51
CA THR A 622 30.76 39.80 -29.37
C THR A 622 29.31 39.28 -29.32
N LYS A 623 28.83 38.78 -30.45
CA LYS A 623 27.42 38.56 -30.81
C LYS A 623 27.07 37.06 -30.88
N PRO A 624 25.86 36.62 -30.47
CA PRO A 624 25.23 35.40 -30.99
C PRO A 624 24.26 35.71 -32.14
N SER A 625 24.11 34.78 -33.09
CA SER A 625 23.35 34.98 -34.32
C SER A 625 21.88 34.59 -34.20
N THR A 626 21.00 35.36 -34.82
CA THR A 626 19.58 35.04 -35.09
C THR A 626 19.36 34.84 -36.58
N GLU A 627 18.52 33.86 -36.93
CA GLU A 627 17.73 33.72 -38.17
C GLU A 627 16.88 32.43 -38.03
N SER A 628 15.64 32.29 -38.51
CA SER A 628 14.58 33.26 -38.81
C SER A 628 13.24 32.52 -38.95
N SER A 629 12.12 33.21 -38.67
CA SER A 629 10.76 32.67 -38.82
C SER A 629 10.23 32.73 -40.26
N THR A 630 9.32 31.81 -40.63
CA THR A 630 8.34 31.99 -41.71
C THR A 630 7.00 31.31 -41.38
N GLU A 631 6.00 32.13 -41.09
CA GLU A 631 4.57 31.91 -41.42
C GLU A 631 4.33 32.32 -42.91
N PRO A 632 3.10 32.30 -43.52
CA PRO A 632 1.75 32.14 -42.95
C PRO A 632 0.77 31.22 -43.73
N SER A 633 -0.43 30.97 -43.16
CA SER A 633 -1.71 31.37 -43.78
C SER A 633 -2.94 31.07 -42.90
N LYS A 634 -3.86 32.04 -42.81
CA LYS A 634 -5.22 31.88 -42.30
C LYS A 634 -6.19 31.73 -43.47
N GLU A 635 -7.30 31.01 -43.29
CA GLU A 635 -8.59 31.43 -43.84
C GLU A 635 -9.75 30.97 -42.94
N GLU A 636 -10.84 31.73 -42.94
CA GLU A 636 -11.99 31.58 -42.03
C GLU A 636 -13.19 30.97 -42.77
N THR A 637 -14.09 30.23 -42.10
CA THR A 637 -15.52 30.62 -42.02
C THR A 637 -16.42 29.75 -41.10
N LYS A 638 -17.08 30.45 -40.18
CA LYS A 638 -18.40 30.29 -39.50
C LYS A 638 -19.11 28.92 -39.23
N PRO A 639 -19.93 28.85 -38.15
CA PRO A 639 -20.78 27.71 -37.80
C PRO A 639 -22.22 27.82 -38.35
N SER A 640 -22.99 26.72 -38.24
CA SER A 640 -24.46 26.73 -38.40
C SER A 640 -25.15 26.46 -37.07
N THR A 641 -26.02 27.39 -36.68
CA THR A 641 -26.99 27.24 -35.59
C THR A 641 -28.26 26.60 -36.14
N GLU A 642 -28.90 25.70 -35.39
CA GLU A 642 -30.37 25.56 -35.46
C GLU A 642 -30.91 25.05 -34.10
N ALA A 643 -32.18 25.32 -33.81
CA ALA A 643 -32.67 25.42 -32.44
C ALA A 643 -33.81 24.45 -32.10
N SER A 644 -33.80 24.02 -30.83
CA SER A 644 -34.97 23.81 -29.95
C SER A 644 -36.27 23.24 -30.53
N THR A 645 -36.59 21.99 -30.16
CA THR A 645 -37.97 21.63 -29.75
C THR A 645 -37.99 20.43 -28.80
N GLU A 646 -38.49 20.67 -27.59
CA GLU A 646 -39.20 19.73 -26.71
C GLU A 646 -40.63 20.31 -26.53
N PRO A 647 -41.62 19.63 -25.91
CA PRO A 647 -41.63 18.26 -25.37
C PRO A 647 -42.86 17.42 -25.79
N SER A 648 -42.91 16.14 -25.39
CA SER A 648 -44.18 15.53 -24.99
C SER A 648 -43.98 14.42 -23.95
N LYS A 649 -44.77 14.48 -22.88
CA LYS A 649 -45.00 13.35 -21.97
C LYS A 649 -46.01 12.40 -22.62
N GLU A 650 -45.98 11.12 -22.27
CA GLU A 650 -47.20 10.36 -22.00
C GLU A 650 -46.92 9.22 -21.01
N GLU A 651 -47.79 9.08 -20.02
CA GLU A 651 -47.82 7.93 -19.11
C GLU A 651 -48.69 6.84 -19.75
N THR A 652 -48.38 5.56 -19.52
CA THR A 652 -49.44 4.55 -19.37
C THR A 652 -48.98 3.34 -18.57
N THR A 653 -49.86 2.90 -17.67
CA THR A 653 -49.69 1.82 -16.69
C THR A 653 -50.20 0.47 -17.24
N PRO A 654 -49.94 -0.67 -16.56
CA PRO A 654 -49.93 -1.98 -17.20
C PRO A 654 -51.33 -2.62 -17.35
N SER A 655 -51.42 -3.67 -18.17
CA SER A 655 -52.61 -4.52 -18.29
C SER A 655 -52.28 -5.98 -18.00
N THR A 656 -52.98 -6.53 -17.02
CA THR A 656 -53.07 -7.95 -16.68
C THR A 656 -54.29 -8.56 -17.40
N GLU A 657 -54.21 -9.77 -17.96
CA GLU A 657 -55.08 -10.91 -17.60
C GLU A 657 -55.00 -12.16 -18.53
N SER A 658 -55.19 -13.32 -17.89
CA SER A 658 -55.83 -14.57 -18.37
C SER A 658 -55.35 -15.31 -19.64
N SER A 659 -54.59 -16.38 -19.39
CA SER A 659 -54.93 -17.79 -19.71
C SER A 659 -55.79 -18.15 -20.93
N THR A 660 -55.24 -18.97 -21.84
CA THR A 660 -55.91 -20.19 -22.33
C THR A 660 -54.90 -21.21 -22.90
N GLU A 661 -55.00 -22.47 -22.47
CA GLU A 661 -54.30 -23.63 -23.06
C GLU A 661 -55.15 -24.24 -24.21
N PRO A 662 -54.58 -25.01 -25.16
CA PRO A 662 -54.51 -26.47 -24.91
C PRO A 662 -53.36 -27.28 -25.56
N SER A 663 -52.89 -28.27 -24.80
CA SER A 663 -52.51 -29.65 -25.20
C SER A 663 -51.27 -29.95 -26.05
N LYS A 664 -50.26 -30.50 -25.34
CA LYS A 664 -49.57 -31.79 -25.56
C LYS A 664 -49.05 -32.20 -26.95
N GLU A 665 -47.74 -32.45 -27.00
CA GLU A 665 -47.21 -33.78 -27.37
C GLU A 665 -46.03 -34.16 -26.45
N GLU A 666 -45.82 -35.46 -26.19
CA GLU A 666 -44.95 -35.96 -25.11
C GLU A 666 -43.53 -36.32 -25.59
N THR A 667 -42.51 -35.95 -24.81
CA THR A 667 -41.29 -36.78 -24.67
C THR A 667 -40.73 -36.65 -23.25
N THR A 668 -40.49 -37.78 -22.59
CA THR A 668 -39.98 -37.86 -21.21
C THR A 668 -38.44 -37.95 -21.17
N PRO A 669 -37.84 -37.44 -20.08
CA PRO A 669 -36.76 -38.17 -19.44
C PRO A 669 -37.01 -38.41 -17.94
N SER A 670 -36.35 -39.44 -17.41
CA SER A 670 -36.60 -40.03 -16.09
C SER A 670 -36.07 -39.20 -14.93
N SER A 671 -36.84 -39.14 -13.85
CA SER A 671 -36.49 -38.50 -12.58
C SER A 671 -35.97 -39.50 -11.55
N SER A 672 -34.77 -39.26 -11.02
CA SER A 672 -34.40 -39.64 -9.64
C SER A 672 -33.08 -38.99 -9.21
N THR A 673 -33.15 -37.93 -8.40
CA THR A 673 -32.00 -37.46 -7.60
C THR A 673 -32.38 -37.55 -6.13
N THR A 674 -31.88 -38.58 -5.45
CA THR A 674 -32.07 -38.76 -4.01
C THR A 674 -30.99 -37.99 -3.27
N ILE A 675 -31.39 -37.10 -2.36
CA ILE A 675 -30.46 -36.46 -1.41
C ILE A 675 -30.19 -37.43 -0.25
N VAL A 676 -28.93 -37.81 -0.04
CA VAL A 676 -28.42 -38.33 1.24
C VAL A 676 -27.00 -37.77 1.46
N PRO A 677 -26.72 -37.08 2.58
CA PRO A 677 -25.38 -36.62 2.91
C PRO A 677 -24.65 -37.60 3.85
N THR A 678 -23.37 -37.88 3.59
CA THR A 678 -22.42 -38.35 4.63
C THR A 678 -20.96 -38.11 4.24
N ASN A 679 -20.17 -37.63 5.19
CA ASN A 679 -18.72 -37.53 5.10
C ASN A 679 -18.03 -38.91 5.09
N SER A 680 -16.92 -39.08 4.38
CA SER A 680 -15.73 -39.83 4.85
C SER A 680 -14.53 -39.67 3.91
N ASN A 681 -13.32 -39.78 4.47
CA ASN A 681 -12.07 -39.29 3.88
C ASN A 681 -11.35 -40.23 2.90
N SER A 682 -10.39 -39.62 2.20
CA SER A 682 -9.11 -40.16 1.68
C SER A 682 -9.08 -40.83 0.30
N VAL A 683 -8.41 -40.16 -0.66
CA VAL A 683 -7.14 -40.61 -1.28
C VAL A 683 -6.31 -39.36 -1.64
N ASN A 684 -4.98 -39.41 -1.45
CA ASN A 684 -4.05 -38.32 -1.80
C ASN A 684 -3.96 -38.04 -3.32
N THR A 685 -4.05 -36.77 -3.70
CA THR A 685 -3.30 -36.20 -4.84
C THR A 685 -2.76 -34.82 -4.50
N VAL A 686 -1.47 -34.62 -4.77
CA VAL A 686 -0.70 -33.41 -4.42
C VAL A 686 -1.09 -32.21 -5.29
N GLY A 687 -1.19 -31.02 -4.67
CA GLY A 687 -0.89 -29.76 -5.36
C GLY A 687 -2.03 -29.02 -6.07
N ARG A 688 -3.14 -28.74 -5.38
CA ARG A 688 -4.02 -27.57 -5.64
C ARG A 688 -4.90 -27.32 -4.40
N PRO A 689 -4.97 -26.09 -3.85
CA PRO A 689 -5.96 -25.77 -2.82
C PRO A 689 -7.37 -25.85 -3.40
N VAL A 690 -8.27 -26.58 -2.74
CA VAL A 690 -9.71 -26.46 -2.98
C VAL A 690 -10.20 -25.30 -2.12
N LEU A 691 -10.62 -24.21 -2.76
CA LEU A 691 -11.17 -23.05 -2.07
C LEU A 691 -12.49 -23.43 -1.37
N PRO A 692 -12.69 -23.06 -0.09
CA PRO A 692 -13.97 -23.24 0.58
C PRO A 692 -15.03 -22.25 0.07
N THR A 693 -16.30 -22.60 0.33
CA THR A 693 -17.48 -22.06 -0.35
C THR A 693 -17.88 -20.66 0.12
N ASN A 694 -17.20 -19.65 -0.41
CA ASN A 694 -17.68 -18.27 -0.61
C ASN A 694 -17.14 -17.74 -1.96
N SER A 695 -17.19 -18.59 -3.00
CA SER A 695 -16.46 -18.37 -4.23
C SER A 695 -17.16 -17.34 -5.13
N TYR A 696 -16.53 -16.17 -5.25
CA TYR A 696 -16.73 -15.21 -6.36
C TYR A 696 -16.50 -15.81 -7.75
N ILE A 697 -16.06 -17.07 -7.79
CA ILE A 697 -15.65 -17.82 -8.96
C ILE A 697 -16.52 -19.08 -9.03
N LEU A 698 -17.17 -19.31 -10.17
CA LEU A 698 -17.80 -20.59 -10.51
C LEU A 698 -16.98 -21.22 -11.63
N VAL A 699 -16.60 -22.48 -11.46
CA VAL A 699 -15.82 -23.24 -12.46
C VAL A 699 -16.60 -24.46 -12.90
N ASP A 700 -16.90 -24.55 -14.19
CA ASP A 700 -17.33 -25.81 -14.77
C ASP A 700 -16.10 -26.72 -14.98
N GLN A 701 -16.02 -27.79 -14.18
CA GLN A 701 -14.86 -28.68 -14.17
C GLN A 701 -14.71 -29.50 -15.47
N ALA A 702 -15.77 -29.67 -16.26
CA ALA A 702 -15.75 -30.46 -17.48
C ALA A 702 -15.15 -29.70 -18.68
N THR A 703 -15.43 -28.42 -18.79
CA THR A 703 -14.95 -27.54 -19.87
C THR A 703 -13.80 -26.63 -19.46
N GLY A 704 -13.62 -26.42 -18.15
CA GLY A 704 -12.68 -25.45 -17.58
C GLY A 704 -13.13 -24.00 -17.71
N ILE A 705 -14.39 -23.74 -18.08
CA ILE A 705 -14.94 -22.37 -18.12
C ILE A 705 -15.07 -21.82 -16.71
N VAL A 706 -14.65 -20.57 -16.55
CA VAL A 706 -14.65 -19.84 -15.29
C VAL A 706 -15.53 -18.60 -15.42
N LEU A 707 -16.49 -18.44 -14.51
CA LEU A 707 -17.21 -17.19 -14.30
C LEU A 707 -16.69 -16.52 -13.02
N GLN A 708 -16.41 -15.23 -13.05
CA GLN A 708 -16.04 -14.45 -11.86
C GLN A 708 -16.97 -13.25 -11.70
N ASN A 709 -17.70 -13.20 -10.58
CA ASN A 709 -18.65 -12.14 -10.23
C ASN A 709 -18.71 -11.92 -8.69
N PRO A 710 -18.66 -10.66 -8.20
CA PRO A 710 -18.89 -10.29 -6.81
C PRO A 710 -20.16 -10.89 -6.16
N ASP A 711 -21.26 -11.00 -6.91
CA ASP A 711 -22.56 -11.48 -6.44
C ASP A 711 -22.57 -12.96 -6.06
N PHE A 712 -21.65 -13.79 -6.60
CA PHE A 712 -21.63 -15.23 -6.32
C PHE A 712 -21.31 -15.55 -4.85
N ALA A 713 -20.65 -14.65 -4.12
CA ALA A 713 -20.39 -14.80 -2.69
C ALA A 713 -21.65 -14.60 -1.81
N GLN A 714 -22.80 -14.24 -2.38
CA GLN A 714 -24.08 -14.35 -1.68
C GLN A 714 -24.54 -15.82 -1.52
N GLY A 715 -23.87 -16.76 -2.19
CA GLY A 715 -24.19 -18.18 -2.17
C GLY A 715 -25.41 -18.53 -3.02
N GLY A 716 -25.71 -19.83 -3.14
CA GLY A 716 -26.88 -20.33 -3.89
C GLY A 716 -26.72 -20.37 -5.41
N TYR A 717 -25.66 -19.78 -5.97
CA TYR A 717 -25.40 -19.82 -7.41
C TYR A 717 -24.87 -21.17 -7.89
N SER A 718 -25.29 -21.59 -9.09
CA SER A 718 -24.76 -22.74 -9.80
C SER A 718 -24.54 -22.42 -11.29
N LEU A 719 -23.48 -23.02 -11.84
CA LEU A 719 -23.07 -22.90 -13.23
C LEU A 719 -23.31 -24.24 -13.94
N LEU A 720 -24.00 -24.20 -15.07
CA LEU A 720 -24.11 -25.30 -16.02
C LEU A 720 -23.53 -24.85 -17.37
N VAL A 721 -22.63 -25.65 -17.94
CA VAL A 721 -22.06 -25.40 -19.26
C VAL A 721 -22.34 -26.60 -20.16
N GLU A 722 -22.99 -26.35 -21.29
CA GLU A 722 -23.21 -27.34 -22.35
C GLU A 722 -22.35 -27.01 -23.57
N VAL A 723 -21.57 -27.99 -24.04
CA VAL A 723 -20.75 -27.84 -25.25
C VAL A 723 -21.61 -28.07 -26.49
N LEU A 724 -21.85 -27.02 -27.26
CA LEU A 724 -22.67 -27.09 -28.46
C LEU A 724 -21.88 -27.59 -29.67
N LYS A 725 -22.57 -28.34 -30.53
CA LYS A 725 -22.13 -28.73 -31.86
C LYS A 725 -23.12 -28.18 -32.88
N ASP A 726 -22.63 -27.83 -34.06
CA ASP A 726 -23.46 -27.46 -35.21
C ASP A 726 -24.37 -26.23 -34.99
N VAL A 727 -23.85 -25.21 -34.30
CA VAL A 727 -24.43 -23.87 -34.21
C VAL A 727 -24.54 -23.25 -35.59
N LYS A 728 -25.78 -23.02 -36.03
CA LYS A 728 -26.14 -22.59 -37.39
C LYS A 728 -25.62 -21.20 -37.73
N GLU A 729 -25.59 -20.31 -36.75
CA GLU A 729 -25.17 -18.90 -36.84
C GLU A 729 -23.65 -18.78 -37.04
N LEU A 730 -22.90 -19.83 -36.69
CA LEU A 730 -21.45 -19.95 -36.88
C LEU A 730 -21.08 -20.96 -37.99
N ALA A 731 -22.06 -21.38 -38.81
CA ALA A 731 -21.83 -22.35 -39.89
C ALA A 731 -20.72 -21.88 -40.86
N GLY A 732 -19.81 -22.79 -41.20
CA GLY A 732 -18.67 -22.52 -42.08
C GLY A 732 -17.46 -21.89 -41.39
N LYS A 733 -17.54 -21.52 -40.11
CA LYS A 733 -16.40 -21.08 -39.30
C LYS A 733 -15.76 -22.26 -38.54
N ASP A 734 -14.50 -22.12 -38.15
CA ASP A 734 -13.84 -22.99 -37.16
C ASP A 734 -14.08 -22.38 -35.77
N TYR A 735 -14.81 -23.06 -34.89
CA TYR A 735 -15.22 -22.50 -33.60
C TYR A 735 -15.38 -23.55 -32.50
N LYS A 736 -15.44 -23.10 -31.25
CA LYS A 736 -16.04 -23.82 -30.13
C LYS A 736 -17.21 -22.99 -29.60
N ALA A 737 -18.34 -23.62 -29.30
CA ALA A 737 -19.50 -22.93 -28.74
C ALA A 737 -19.99 -23.60 -27.45
N TYR A 738 -20.50 -22.77 -26.55
CA TYR A 738 -20.89 -23.14 -25.20
C TYR A 738 -22.19 -22.44 -24.83
N ASN A 739 -23.21 -23.18 -24.43
CA ASN A 739 -24.38 -22.62 -23.76
C ASN A 739 -24.04 -22.49 -22.27
N ILE A 740 -23.88 -21.25 -21.80
CA ILE A 740 -23.51 -20.96 -20.40
C ILE A 740 -24.79 -20.56 -19.68
N GLN A 741 -25.20 -21.36 -18.70
CA GLN A 741 -26.39 -21.10 -17.89
C GLN A 741 -25.98 -20.87 -16.44
N LEU A 742 -26.41 -19.73 -15.89
CA LEU A 742 -26.31 -19.42 -14.47
C LEU A 742 -27.68 -19.61 -13.82
N SER A 743 -27.72 -20.15 -12.61
CA SER A 743 -28.93 -20.13 -11.76
C SER A 743 -28.59 -19.71 -10.33
N ASN A 744 -29.56 -19.17 -9.59
CA ASN A 744 -29.46 -18.93 -8.15
C ASN A 744 -30.64 -19.57 -7.42
N GLN A 745 -30.36 -20.44 -6.46
CA GLN A 745 -31.37 -21.26 -5.75
C GLN A 745 -32.32 -22.02 -6.72
N ASN A 746 -31.75 -22.50 -7.83
CA ASN A 746 -32.42 -23.15 -8.96
C ASN A 746 -33.29 -22.25 -9.86
N ASN A 747 -33.30 -20.93 -9.66
CA ASN A 747 -33.94 -19.98 -10.59
C ASN A 747 -32.94 -19.53 -11.66
N PRO A 748 -33.24 -19.66 -12.96
CA PRO A 748 -32.36 -19.18 -14.03
C PRO A 748 -32.05 -17.68 -13.92
N ILE A 749 -30.79 -17.32 -14.12
CA ILE A 749 -30.31 -15.93 -14.10
C ILE A 749 -29.88 -15.56 -15.52
N HIS A 750 -30.77 -14.85 -16.23
CA HIS A 750 -30.51 -14.36 -17.59
C HIS A 750 -29.74 -13.04 -17.61
N GLN A 751 -29.76 -12.28 -16.52
CA GLN A 751 -29.04 -11.00 -16.36
C GLN A 751 -28.53 -10.83 -14.92
N ILE A 752 -27.32 -10.29 -14.77
CA ILE A 752 -26.64 -10.04 -13.50
C ILE A 752 -25.69 -8.83 -13.62
N SER A 753 -25.01 -8.42 -12.54
CA SER A 753 -23.91 -7.46 -12.61
C SER A 753 -22.78 -7.94 -13.55
N PRO A 754 -21.88 -7.05 -14.01
CA PRO A 754 -20.82 -7.41 -14.96
C PRO A 754 -19.96 -8.59 -14.48
N THR A 755 -20.07 -9.72 -15.19
CA THR A 755 -19.37 -10.98 -14.93
C THR A 755 -18.21 -11.13 -15.89
N VAL A 756 -17.04 -11.46 -15.37
CA VAL A 756 -15.89 -11.86 -16.17
C VAL A 756 -16.03 -13.34 -16.54
N VAL A 757 -15.98 -13.65 -17.82
CA VAL A 757 -16.08 -14.99 -18.39
C VAL A 757 -14.73 -15.36 -18.99
N THR A 758 -14.14 -16.45 -18.53
CA THR A 758 -12.90 -17.00 -19.08
C THR A 758 -13.16 -18.38 -19.70
N ILE A 759 -12.88 -18.51 -20.99
CA ILE A 759 -13.08 -19.74 -21.77
C ILE A 759 -11.73 -20.31 -22.22
N PRO A 760 -11.39 -21.57 -21.89
CA PRO A 760 -10.20 -22.23 -22.40
C PRO A 760 -10.21 -22.44 -23.91
N VAL A 761 -9.15 -21.98 -24.59
CA VAL A 761 -8.97 -22.05 -26.04
C VAL A 761 -7.78 -22.94 -26.42
N ASN A 762 -7.67 -23.29 -27.70
CA ASN A 762 -6.48 -23.98 -28.18
C ASN A 762 -5.40 -22.94 -28.51
N GLY A 763 -4.36 -22.81 -27.68
CA GLY A 763 -3.24 -21.88 -27.90
C GLY A 763 -2.42 -22.10 -29.18
N GLN A 764 -2.65 -23.19 -29.92
CA GLN A 764 -2.11 -23.41 -31.27
C GLN A 764 -2.94 -22.76 -32.39
N LYS A 765 -4.16 -22.28 -32.10
CA LYS A 765 -5.03 -21.59 -33.04
C LYS A 765 -5.18 -20.12 -32.63
N GLU A 766 -5.08 -19.21 -33.61
CA GLU A 766 -5.35 -17.80 -33.35
C GLU A 766 -6.86 -17.55 -33.23
N VAL A 767 -7.30 -16.95 -32.13
CA VAL A 767 -8.70 -16.53 -31.94
C VAL A 767 -8.96 -15.30 -32.80
N GLU A 768 -10.04 -15.36 -33.59
CA GLU A 768 -10.49 -14.28 -34.46
C GLU A 768 -11.49 -13.37 -33.75
N ALA A 769 -12.47 -13.96 -33.06
CA ALA A 769 -13.55 -13.26 -32.39
C ALA A 769 -14.19 -14.11 -31.29
N VAL A 770 -14.82 -13.44 -30.31
CA VAL A 770 -15.76 -14.03 -29.37
C VAL A 770 -17.14 -13.43 -29.63
N TYR A 771 -18.14 -14.27 -29.85
CA TYR A 771 -19.52 -13.86 -30.07
C TYR A 771 -20.45 -14.36 -28.97
N GLY A 772 -21.39 -13.54 -28.52
CA GLY A 772 -22.64 -13.99 -27.90
C GLY A 772 -23.69 -14.20 -28.98
N ILE A 773 -24.60 -15.15 -28.75
CA ILE A 773 -25.70 -15.48 -29.67
C ILE A 773 -27.02 -15.25 -28.94
N GLY A 774 -27.77 -14.24 -29.38
CA GLY A 774 -29.09 -13.93 -28.84
C GLY A 774 -30.14 -14.96 -29.23
N GLU A 775 -31.28 -14.98 -28.53
CA GLU A 775 -32.38 -15.95 -28.74
C GLU A 775 -32.97 -15.92 -30.17
N ASN A 776 -32.80 -14.81 -30.88
CA ASN A 776 -33.19 -14.61 -32.28
C ASN A 776 -32.11 -15.02 -33.31
N GLY A 777 -30.97 -15.58 -32.86
CA GLY A 777 -29.81 -15.92 -33.69
C GLY A 777 -28.90 -14.73 -34.06
N GLN A 778 -29.09 -13.56 -33.45
CA GLN A 778 -28.22 -12.40 -33.67
C GLN A 778 -26.86 -12.60 -32.99
N LEU A 779 -25.78 -12.31 -33.72
CA LEU A 779 -24.41 -12.34 -33.19
C LEU A 779 -24.02 -10.98 -32.60
N GLU A 780 -23.67 -10.95 -31.32
CA GLU A 780 -23.05 -9.82 -30.62
C GLU A 780 -21.54 -10.07 -30.48
N SER A 781 -20.69 -9.10 -30.84
CA SER A 781 -19.24 -9.27 -30.77
C SER A 781 -18.69 -8.70 -29.46
N PHE A 782 -17.96 -9.53 -28.70
CA PHE A 782 -17.34 -9.14 -27.44
C PHE A 782 -15.89 -8.69 -27.66
N GLN A 783 -15.47 -7.65 -26.93
CA GLN A 783 -14.05 -7.36 -26.75
C GLN A 783 -13.48 -8.39 -25.76
N PHE A 784 -12.35 -9.00 -26.10
CA PHE A 784 -11.74 -10.06 -25.32
C PHE A 784 -10.23 -9.84 -25.17
N GLN A 785 -9.65 -10.41 -24.12
CA GLN A 785 -8.22 -10.47 -23.88
C GLN A 785 -7.78 -11.94 -23.97
N LEU A 786 -6.56 -12.20 -24.45
CA LEU A 786 -5.88 -13.48 -24.26
C LEU A 786 -5.00 -13.38 -23.01
N ASN A 787 -4.92 -14.47 -22.26
CA ASN A 787 -3.88 -14.63 -21.24
C ASN A 787 -2.48 -14.81 -21.88
N GLU A 788 -1.41 -14.66 -21.09
CA GLU A 788 -0.03 -14.58 -21.60
C GLU A 788 0.41 -15.81 -22.40
N ASP A 789 -0.01 -17.00 -21.98
CA ASP A 789 0.30 -18.28 -22.65
C ASP A 789 -0.68 -18.63 -23.80
N LYS A 790 -1.67 -17.78 -24.05
CA LYS A 790 -2.73 -17.94 -25.07
C LYS A 790 -3.64 -19.15 -24.87
N SER A 791 -3.70 -19.71 -23.66
CA SER A 791 -4.55 -20.86 -23.33
C SER A 791 -6.02 -20.53 -23.03
N ALA A 792 -6.36 -19.27 -22.81
CA ALA A 792 -7.74 -18.83 -22.53
C ALA A 792 -8.06 -17.45 -23.12
N VAL A 793 -9.35 -17.23 -23.37
CA VAL A 793 -9.91 -15.89 -23.68
C VAL A 793 -10.77 -15.41 -22.52
N THR A 794 -10.67 -14.13 -22.19
CA THR A 794 -11.43 -13.49 -21.12
C THR A 794 -12.21 -12.30 -21.67
N PHE A 795 -13.50 -12.21 -21.36
CA PHE A 795 -14.39 -11.10 -21.74
C PHE A 795 -15.40 -10.82 -20.62
N THR A 796 -16.09 -9.69 -20.68
CA THR A 796 -17.09 -9.31 -19.66
C THR A 796 -18.50 -9.29 -20.28
N THR A 797 -19.48 -9.86 -19.58
CA THR A 797 -20.90 -9.85 -19.97
C THR A 797 -21.79 -9.53 -18.76
N SER A 798 -23.00 -9.03 -19.00
CA SER A 798 -24.06 -8.87 -17.98
C SER A 798 -25.25 -9.81 -18.19
N HIS A 799 -25.23 -10.61 -19.26
CA HIS A 799 -26.26 -11.61 -19.58
C HIS A 799 -25.63 -12.98 -19.82
N PHE A 800 -26.41 -14.06 -19.71
CA PHE A 800 -25.95 -15.42 -20.01
C PHE A 800 -26.75 -16.06 -21.14
N SER A 801 -26.02 -16.63 -22.09
CA SER A 801 -26.55 -17.15 -23.35
C SER A 801 -25.54 -18.14 -23.98
N THR A 802 -25.68 -18.39 -25.28
CA THR A 802 -24.68 -19.15 -26.04
C THR A 802 -23.52 -18.26 -26.45
N TYR A 803 -22.29 -18.69 -26.17
CA TYR A 803 -21.06 -18.02 -26.55
C TYR A 803 -20.22 -18.88 -27.52
N GLY A 804 -19.71 -18.25 -28.58
CA GLY A 804 -18.88 -18.88 -29.60
C GLY A 804 -17.51 -18.23 -29.72
N VAL A 805 -16.45 -19.00 -29.50
CA VAL A 805 -15.06 -18.59 -29.79
C VAL A 805 -14.70 -19.06 -31.19
N VAL A 806 -14.47 -18.12 -32.09
CA VAL A 806 -14.11 -18.36 -33.50
C VAL A 806 -12.59 -18.27 -33.69
N TYR A 807 -12.03 -19.21 -34.44
CA TYR A 807 -10.61 -19.27 -34.78
C TYR A 807 -10.39 -18.88 -36.24
N LYS A 808 -9.25 -18.23 -36.52
CA LYS A 808 -8.86 -17.92 -37.90
C LYS A 808 -8.65 -19.20 -38.70
N SER A 809 -9.27 -19.27 -39.86
CA SER A 809 -9.11 -20.40 -40.78
C SER A 809 -7.69 -20.49 -41.32
N ALA A 810 -7.03 -21.64 -41.15
CA ALA A 810 -5.73 -21.88 -41.76
C ALA A 810 -5.84 -21.84 -43.30
N ALA A 811 -4.98 -21.05 -43.95
CA ALA A 811 -4.97 -20.94 -45.41
C ALA A 811 -4.67 -22.30 -46.06
N LYS A 812 -5.62 -22.81 -46.86
CA LYS A 812 -5.41 -24.04 -47.65
C LYS A 812 -4.32 -23.80 -48.70
N ILE A 813 -3.14 -24.35 -48.46
CA ILE A 813 -2.13 -24.55 -49.51
C ILE A 813 -2.60 -25.74 -50.35
N GLU A 814 -3.12 -25.48 -51.56
CA GLU A 814 -3.44 -26.55 -52.51
C GLU A 814 -2.15 -27.18 -53.05
N GLU A 815 -1.82 -28.37 -52.55
CA GLU A 815 -0.68 -29.15 -53.02
C GLU A 815 -0.97 -29.78 -54.40
N LYS A 816 -0.60 -29.08 -55.48
CA LYS A 816 -0.62 -29.65 -56.83
C LYS A 816 0.44 -30.74 -56.98
N LYS A 817 0.02 -32.01 -56.85
CA LYS A 817 0.79 -33.17 -57.30
C LYS A 817 1.20 -32.99 -58.76
N GLY A 818 2.51 -32.96 -59.01
CA GLY A 818 3.06 -32.72 -60.33
C GLY A 818 2.97 -33.93 -61.25
N GLU A 819 2.49 -33.72 -62.48
CA GLU A 819 2.85 -34.56 -63.62
C GLU A 819 4.05 -33.98 -64.35
N LYS A 820 4.95 -34.86 -64.79
CA LYS A 820 6.20 -34.50 -65.48
C LYS A 820 5.91 -34.04 -66.91
N LYS A 821 6.38 -32.83 -67.28
CA LYS A 821 6.95 -32.53 -68.61
C LYS A 821 7.74 -31.21 -68.63
N LEU A 822 8.92 -31.26 -69.25
CA LEU A 822 9.78 -30.12 -69.59
C LEU A 822 9.60 -29.77 -71.09
N PRO A 823 10.10 -28.62 -71.58
CA PRO A 823 9.20 -27.55 -72.04
C PRO A 823 9.03 -27.48 -73.56
N SER A 824 8.01 -26.74 -74.00
CA SER A 824 7.85 -26.34 -75.41
C SER A 824 7.42 -24.88 -75.52
N THR A 825 8.31 -24.09 -76.11
CA THR A 825 8.14 -22.77 -76.75
C THR A 825 6.73 -22.19 -76.92
N GLY A 826 6.55 -20.91 -76.56
CA GLY A 826 5.41 -20.11 -77.03
C GLY A 826 5.31 -18.72 -76.39
N GLN A 827 5.24 -17.68 -77.23
CA GLN A 827 4.90 -16.28 -76.91
C GLN A 827 3.49 -16.20 -76.23
N SER A 828 3.06 -15.14 -75.53
CA SER A 828 3.31 -13.70 -75.73
C SER A 828 3.00 -12.80 -74.51
N ILE A 829 3.40 -11.54 -74.64
CA ILE A 829 3.32 -10.40 -73.71
C ILE A 829 1.89 -9.91 -73.38
N SER A 830 1.63 -9.55 -72.11
CA SER A 830 1.02 -8.27 -71.62
C SER A 830 1.01 -8.32 -70.09
N ILE A 831 1.77 -7.53 -69.29
CA ILE A 831 1.86 -6.06 -69.13
C ILE A 831 0.59 -5.44 -68.53
N ALA A 832 0.82 -4.57 -67.53
CA ALA A 832 -0.09 -3.94 -66.55
C ALA A 832 -0.56 -4.90 -65.42
N THR A 833 -0.23 -4.71 -64.14
CA THR A 833 0.40 -3.56 -63.44
C THR A 833 1.46 -4.03 -62.45
N MET A 834 2.59 -3.33 -62.38
CA MET A 834 3.76 -3.63 -61.52
C MET A 834 4.25 -2.32 -60.87
N VAL A 835 4.97 -2.45 -59.75
CA VAL A 835 5.73 -1.40 -59.02
C VAL A 835 4.86 -0.53 -58.08
N GLY A 836 5.24 -0.27 -56.82
CA GLY A 836 6.42 -0.70 -56.03
C GLY A 836 6.02 -1.45 -54.74
N GLY A 837 6.92 -2.13 -54.02
CA GLY A 837 8.38 -2.01 -54.03
C GLY A 837 8.82 -0.74 -53.29
N VAL A 838 9.76 -0.75 -52.32
CA VAL A 838 10.91 -1.65 -52.16
C VAL A 838 11.40 -1.66 -50.70
N LEU A 839 11.90 -2.84 -50.30
CA LEU A 839 12.84 -3.21 -49.22
C LEU A 839 13.45 -2.14 -48.28
N LEU A 840 13.67 -2.56 -47.02
CA LEU A 840 14.97 -2.83 -46.35
C LEU A 840 14.66 -3.27 -44.91
N THR A 841 14.92 -4.50 -44.45
CA THR A 841 16.24 -4.93 -43.92
C THR A 841 16.33 -6.47 -43.73
N VAL A 842 16.79 -7.22 -44.73
CA VAL A 842 17.27 -8.63 -44.55
C VAL A 842 18.71 -8.83 -45.06
N PHE A 843 19.35 -7.75 -45.56
CA PHE A 843 20.74 -7.80 -46.07
C PHE A 843 21.85 -7.64 -45.01
N ALA A 844 21.52 -7.64 -43.72
CA ALA A 844 22.49 -7.43 -42.63
C ALA A 844 23.04 -8.71 -41.98
N PHE A 845 22.30 -9.83 -41.99
CA PHE A 845 22.69 -11.04 -41.23
C PHE A 845 23.45 -12.10 -42.05
N GLY A 846 23.44 -12.00 -43.38
CA GLY A 846 24.09 -12.97 -44.28
C GLY A 846 25.55 -12.67 -44.65
N TYR A 847 26.14 -11.55 -44.21
CA TYR A 847 27.45 -11.09 -44.68
C TYR A 847 28.52 -10.92 -43.58
N TYR A 848 28.20 -11.22 -42.31
CA TYR A 848 29.14 -11.01 -41.19
C TYR A 848 29.75 -12.30 -40.59
N ILE A 849 29.37 -13.48 -41.07
CA ILE A 849 29.86 -14.77 -40.56
C ILE A 849 30.50 -15.63 -41.66
N GLU A 850 31.31 -15.05 -42.56
CA GLU A 850 32.28 -15.88 -43.34
C GLU A 850 33.51 -15.17 -43.97
N LYS A 851 34.09 -14.11 -43.36
CA LYS A 851 35.47 -13.71 -43.75
C LYS A 851 36.26 -12.88 -42.73
N ARG A 852 37.54 -13.28 -42.57
CA ARG A 852 38.63 -12.72 -41.74
C ARG A 852 38.49 -13.02 -40.23
N ARG A 853 39.32 -13.81 -39.51
CA ARG A 853 40.57 -14.58 -39.73
C ARG A 853 41.25 -14.50 -41.10
N THR A 854 42.04 -13.44 -41.31
CA THR A 854 43.35 -13.38 -42.00
C THR A 854 43.71 -11.92 -42.29
N HIS A 855 44.09 -11.19 -41.23
CA HIS A 855 45.28 -10.34 -41.13
C HIS A 855 45.34 -9.72 -39.73
#